data_AF-A0A1V3PPW5-F1
#
_entry.id   AF-A0A1V3PPW5-F1
#
_cell.length_a   1.000
_cell.length_b   1.000
_cell.length_c   1.000
_cell.angle_alpha   90.00
_cell.angle_beta   90.00
_cell.angle_gamma   90.00
#
_symmetry.space_group_name_H-M   'P 1'
#
loop_
_entity.id
_entity.type
_entity.pdbx_description
1 polymer ?
#
loop_
_entity_poly.entity_id
_entity_poly.type
_entity_poly.pdbx_seq_one_letter_code
_entity_poly.pdbx_strand_id
1 'polypeptide(L)'
;MFSDSSVESESCLTREVLSYHLETLTSQKQEATFEAFAHRMCEKFVAPNLRPQTGPTGGGDGKTDAETYPVAEEIALRWFVPGSPKTGERFAFAFSAKKDWRAKVKSDVKSIASTSRDYDHIYFVTNQFVPAKDSASVQDDFKKQDRISVTILDRTWLLDRVFDHHSLNIAVEELGVGNGTERQTKKVGPRDYERQQELNELERAIQDGTKYQGQPHALAEDTLRAAILARGLQRLAHEVNALFDRAVRIARDRKLEIHELAATYDWAWTSYFWFEDHVRTNELYAEIERLALTSEESTDLERLNNILPLLRMSVASNNLSKEDAKLDERTKVLMDALERLSFMTSRPNNALHAKALLLMTRMTARLAADRSDSLVDIWKEFTVVIRDAEGLGTFPFLSIANALGEIGEHVPESTEFDTLYEAVTDTLAGRSGEGEAATKNVQRAYQKLHKGLTHEAIRWFGRAAHLLIKEEYEDELINALIGSSFAYQETGLLWAARNFALAALSGQLQALRRSGSISDVNPAVIRRYFYSELKLGRLPQIFTAHELELIVRNARARTDGDHKKIAEVEMDHAGMIGALLLRTPSQEFAAICRLPDALERLGISFARAALLYPMGYEDVLRTEGYIPAEETPEGVTSFFNDWYAQGAKAGLPDKPDYALCERVFLKSRVLGCEITLETANNLTSTGIAEAILGALEALLATSLNHRMLPLLDRLTIRVYPAEMPGVVPKLEFVDEGGEPVGLVTHPKLLVFKDREEVLTFPNWLRDSVLSIMLKFAMPAEHEAWGKVVFEDESAFARSLTFSNIPVMLGNLFGEKCALSINDWIESDDRSYPPKKPAAWIPPEEPSDAKTLGESLRGEGDPPEGFFDTERLRHSDIKVVSPIDVVKWDAARWDAALFMFSPGDVQHYPPVLGLAYKNREPARSIFEGLIKRFGQDDVENALRIAIVRGISAKSPLAYAVIVGPNMDKISLRPGKFFASASRIQTMSPSSPKNLDGFLESFQLHKRYLLVPAHLPTRESTPEPMLDLALGKHNLTVREAWEIDENDPDGMVLDLDDPPFIPPDQPNAPVMRALEQRRRIRMRGQS
;
A
#
# COMPACT_ATOMS: atom_id res chain seq x y z
N MET A 1 -25.84 -11.53 7.80
CA MET A 1 -25.18 -11.70 9.12
C MET A 1 -26.23 -12.15 10.13
N PHE A 2 -26.24 -13.42 10.55
CA PHE A 2 -27.21 -13.91 11.54
C PHE A 2 -26.57 -14.03 12.94
N SER A 3 -27.41 -14.06 13.97
CA SER A 3 -27.03 -14.24 15.37
C SER A 3 -26.39 -15.62 15.57
N ASP A 4 -25.30 -15.68 16.34
CA ASP A 4 -24.65 -16.93 16.74
C ASP A 4 -25.00 -17.34 18.20
N SER A 5 -25.92 -16.61 18.83
CA SER A 5 -26.45 -16.93 20.16
C SER A 5 -27.49 -18.06 20.10
N SER A 6 -27.53 -18.91 21.12
CA SER A 6 -28.53 -19.98 21.26
C SER A 6 -29.39 -19.80 22.52
N VAL A 7 -30.56 -20.43 22.53
CA VAL A 7 -31.45 -20.48 23.70
C VAL A 7 -31.39 -21.88 24.28
N GLU A 8 -30.92 -22.02 25.52
CA GLU A 8 -30.89 -23.27 26.27
C GLU A 8 -31.99 -23.26 27.34
N SER A 9 -32.58 -24.42 27.63
CA SER A 9 -33.64 -24.59 28.63
C SER A 9 -33.03 -25.18 29.91
N GLU A 10 -32.97 -24.41 31.00
CA GLU A 10 -32.48 -24.88 32.30
C GLU A 10 -33.64 -25.14 33.27
N SER A 11 -33.71 -26.34 33.85
CA SER A 11 -34.73 -26.68 34.86
C SER A 11 -34.50 -25.90 36.16
N CYS A 12 -35.47 -25.12 36.63
CA CYS A 12 -35.39 -24.41 37.91
C CYS A 12 -36.09 -25.20 39.02
N LEU A 13 -35.32 -25.81 39.92
CA LEU A 13 -35.81 -26.42 41.17
C LEU A 13 -35.18 -25.67 42.35
N THR A 14 -35.95 -25.29 43.38
CA THR A 14 -35.39 -24.64 44.58
C THR A 14 -35.17 -25.64 45.71
N ARG A 15 -34.28 -25.29 46.64
CA ARG A 15 -33.90 -26.14 47.77
C ARG A 15 -35.07 -26.44 48.71
N GLU A 16 -35.95 -25.46 48.91
CA GLU A 16 -37.15 -25.60 49.74
C GLU A 16 -38.14 -26.59 49.12
N VAL A 17 -38.34 -26.51 47.80
CA VAL A 17 -39.26 -27.41 47.06
C VAL A 17 -38.76 -28.84 47.12
N LEU A 18 -37.46 -29.08 46.87
CA LEU A 18 -36.89 -30.42 46.99
C LEU A 18 -36.95 -30.95 48.43
N SER A 19 -36.64 -30.12 49.43
CA SER A 19 -36.69 -30.51 50.84
C SER A 19 -38.11 -30.91 51.27
N TYR A 20 -39.13 -30.17 50.84
CA TYR A 20 -40.53 -30.50 51.11
C TYR A 20 -40.95 -31.79 50.39
N HIS A 21 -40.53 -31.98 49.13
CA HIS A 21 -40.81 -33.20 48.40
C HIS A 21 -40.21 -34.43 49.12
N LEU A 22 -38.93 -34.36 49.51
CA LEU A 22 -38.26 -35.41 50.29
C LEU A 22 -38.98 -35.72 51.61
N GLU A 23 -39.64 -34.76 52.25
CA GLU A 23 -40.41 -35.00 53.48
C GLU A 23 -41.71 -35.79 53.25
N THR A 24 -42.34 -35.60 52.09
CA THR A 24 -43.67 -36.14 51.79
C THR A 24 -43.64 -37.48 51.04
N LEU A 25 -42.46 -37.98 50.67
CA LEU A 25 -42.26 -39.24 49.91
C LEU A 25 -43.07 -40.44 50.43
N THR A 26 -43.04 -40.70 51.74
CA THR A 26 -43.79 -41.83 52.33
C THR A 26 -45.30 -41.63 52.31
N SER A 27 -45.76 -40.38 52.34
CA SER A 27 -47.19 -40.07 52.21
C SER A 27 -47.68 -40.26 50.77
N GLN A 28 -46.77 -40.18 49.80
CA GLN A 28 -47.05 -40.33 48.37
C GLN A 28 -46.77 -41.75 47.84
N LYS A 29 -46.35 -42.70 48.69
CA LYS A 29 -45.92 -44.06 48.33
C LYS A 29 -44.76 -44.10 47.30
N GLN A 30 -43.82 -43.15 47.43
CA GLN A 30 -42.68 -42.96 46.52
C GLN A 30 -41.36 -43.45 47.13
N GLU A 31 -41.41 -44.45 48.01
CA GLU A 31 -40.20 -44.98 48.67
C GLU A 31 -39.21 -45.57 47.64
N ALA A 32 -39.69 -46.29 46.64
CA ALA A 32 -38.84 -46.83 45.56
C ALA A 32 -38.18 -45.73 44.71
N THR A 33 -38.89 -44.61 44.48
CA THR A 33 -38.35 -43.43 43.79
C THR A 33 -37.23 -42.78 44.61
N PHE A 34 -37.40 -42.72 45.93
CA PHE A 34 -36.34 -42.25 46.82
C PHE A 34 -35.12 -43.18 46.83
N GLU A 35 -35.32 -44.49 46.81
CA GLU A 35 -34.23 -45.46 46.72
C GLU A 35 -33.43 -45.29 45.42
N ALA A 36 -34.10 -45.09 44.28
CA ALA A 36 -33.44 -44.80 42.99
C ALA A 36 -32.64 -43.48 43.03
N PHE A 37 -33.24 -42.42 43.57
CA PHE A 37 -32.57 -41.14 43.77
C PHE A 37 -31.35 -41.27 44.70
N ALA A 38 -31.51 -41.88 45.88
CA ALA A 38 -30.42 -42.08 46.85
C ALA A 38 -29.30 -42.97 46.27
N HIS A 39 -29.66 -43.98 45.47
CA HIS A 39 -28.71 -44.83 44.76
C HIS A 39 -27.86 -44.00 43.80
N ARG A 40 -28.45 -43.21 42.89
CA ARG A 40 -27.68 -42.39 41.94
C ARG A 40 -26.84 -41.32 42.64
N MET A 41 -27.32 -40.76 43.74
CA MET A 41 -26.54 -39.85 44.56
C MET A 41 -25.32 -40.54 45.19
N CYS A 42 -25.47 -41.78 45.68
CA CYS A 42 -24.35 -42.56 46.22
C CYS A 42 -23.39 -43.04 45.13
N GLU A 43 -23.90 -43.43 43.97
CA GLU A 43 -23.09 -43.83 42.81
C GLU A 43 -22.16 -42.67 42.37
N LYS A 44 -22.69 -41.45 42.31
CA LYS A 44 -21.91 -40.26 41.92
C LYS A 44 -20.92 -39.80 42.99
N PHE A 45 -21.33 -39.81 44.27
CA PHE A 45 -20.59 -39.11 45.33
C PHE A 45 -19.94 -40.00 46.39
N VAL A 46 -20.21 -41.31 46.40
CA VAL A 46 -19.70 -42.24 47.42
C VAL A 46 -18.93 -43.39 46.77
N ALA A 47 -19.55 -44.12 45.85
CA ALA A 47 -18.94 -45.28 45.20
C ALA A 47 -19.46 -45.50 43.76
N PRO A 48 -18.67 -45.19 42.71
CA PRO A 48 -19.09 -45.36 41.31
C PRO A 48 -19.34 -46.82 40.87
N ASN A 49 -18.89 -47.80 41.66
CA ASN A 49 -19.11 -49.23 41.46
C ASN A 49 -20.28 -49.78 42.28
N LEU A 50 -21.32 -48.99 42.48
CA LEU A 50 -22.52 -49.43 43.18
C LEU A 50 -23.37 -50.32 42.27
N ARG A 51 -23.82 -51.47 42.78
CA ARG A 51 -24.78 -52.35 42.09
C ARG A 51 -26.06 -52.47 42.92
N PRO A 52 -27.24 -52.18 42.35
CA PRO A 52 -28.51 -52.39 43.03
C PRO A 52 -28.81 -53.89 43.15
N GLN A 53 -29.50 -54.29 44.21
CA GLN A 53 -29.87 -55.69 44.37
C GLN A 53 -31.05 -56.07 43.43
N THR A 54 -30.77 -56.81 42.37
CA THR A 54 -31.78 -57.25 41.39
C THR A 54 -31.98 -58.77 41.44
N GLY A 55 -33.14 -59.21 41.95
CA GLY A 55 -33.60 -60.61 41.94
C GLY A 55 -35.01 -60.79 42.56
N PRO A 56 -35.80 -61.82 42.18
CA PRO A 56 -37.13 -62.04 42.73
C PRO A 56 -37.04 -62.36 44.23
N THR A 57 -37.81 -61.63 45.04
CA THR A 57 -37.87 -61.76 46.50
C THR A 57 -38.41 -63.13 46.92
N GLY A 58 -37.52 -64.11 47.03
CA GLY A 58 -37.88 -65.49 47.36
C GLY A 58 -36.68 -66.43 47.29
N GLY A 59 -35.71 -66.25 48.20
CA GLY A 59 -34.63 -67.21 48.47
C GLY A 59 -33.24 -66.76 48.03
N GLY A 60 -32.47 -66.18 48.95
CA GLY A 60 -31.01 -66.00 48.82
C GLY A 60 -30.47 -64.69 49.39
N ASP A 61 -29.89 -64.77 50.60
CA ASP A 61 -28.87 -63.97 51.32
C ASP A 61 -28.49 -62.49 51.03
N GLY A 62 -29.14 -61.77 50.12
CA GLY A 62 -28.92 -60.33 49.96
C GLY A 62 -29.80 -59.54 50.92
N LYS A 63 -29.30 -59.17 52.10
CA LYS A 63 -30.02 -58.34 53.09
C LYS A 63 -29.64 -56.86 53.02
N THR A 64 -29.21 -56.40 51.84
CA THR A 64 -28.74 -55.03 51.51
C THR A 64 -29.61 -54.43 50.40
N ASP A 65 -29.72 -53.11 50.32
CA ASP A 65 -30.45 -52.46 49.20
C ASP A 65 -29.54 -52.30 47.97
N ALA A 66 -28.25 -51.98 48.20
CA ALA A 66 -27.20 -52.01 47.19
C ALA A 66 -25.84 -52.37 47.80
N GLU A 67 -24.91 -52.84 46.99
CA GLU A 67 -23.53 -53.17 47.41
C GLU A 67 -22.52 -52.84 46.31
N THR A 68 -21.27 -52.63 46.70
CA THR A 68 -20.18 -52.39 45.73
C THR A 68 -19.71 -53.71 45.09
N TYR A 69 -19.44 -53.70 43.79
CA TYR A 69 -18.79 -54.84 43.12
C TYR A 69 -17.28 -54.61 42.93
N PRO A 70 -16.44 -55.67 42.92
CA PRO A 70 -15.00 -55.51 42.75
C PRO A 70 -14.64 -54.93 41.37
N VAL A 71 -13.74 -53.95 41.35
CA VAL A 71 -13.16 -53.39 40.12
C VAL A 71 -11.63 -53.48 40.14
N ALA A 72 -11.00 -53.46 38.97
CA ALA A 72 -9.54 -53.40 38.85
C ALA A 72 -8.99 -52.08 39.40
N GLU A 73 -7.78 -52.10 39.96
CA GLU A 73 -7.12 -50.94 40.58
C GLU A 73 -6.99 -49.75 39.60
N GLU A 74 -6.71 -50.01 38.32
CA GLU A 74 -6.65 -49.00 37.26
C GLU A 74 -7.96 -48.24 37.03
N ILE A 75 -9.10 -48.87 37.29
CA ILE A 75 -10.43 -48.25 37.17
C ILE A 75 -10.70 -47.38 38.41
N ALA A 76 -10.37 -47.89 39.61
CA ALA A 76 -10.51 -47.16 40.86
C ALA A 76 -9.65 -45.88 40.88
N LEU A 77 -8.44 -45.90 40.29
CA LEU A 77 -7.56 -44.73 40.16
C LEU A 77 -8.17 -43.55 39.37
N ARG A 78 -9.15 -43.81 38.51
CA ARG A 78 -9.81 -42.77 37.70
C ARG A 78 -10.93 -42.05 38.43
N TRP A 79 -11.34 -42.52 39.61
CA TRP A 79 -12.45 -41.96 40.34
C TRP A 79 -12.01 -40.78 41.22
N PHE A 80 -12.60 -39.61 40.99
CA PHE A 80 -12.32 -38.39 41.74
C PHE A 80 -13.23 -38.24 42.99
N VAL A 81 -13.58 -39.36 43.64
CA VAL A 81 -14.49 -39.43 44.79
C VAL A 81 -13.70 -39.70 46.08
N PRO A 82 -13.67 -38.78 47.06
CA PRO A 82 -12.98 -39.00 48.33
C PRO A 82 -13.62 -40.13 49.14
N GLY A 83 -12.83 -41.13 49.53
CA GLY A 83 -13.33 -42.27 50.32
C GLY A 83 -14.03 -43.37 49.51
N SER A 84 -13.81 -43.41 48.20
CA SER A 84 -14.22 -44.55 47.35
C SER A 84 -13.57 -45.85 47.84
N PRO A 85 -14.21 -47.03 47.66
CA PRO A 85 -13.68 -48.28 48.15
C PRO A 85 -12.34 -48.58 47.49
N LYS A 86 -11.31 -48.86 48.30
CA LYS A 86 -10.02 -49.33 47.78
C LYS A 86 -10.18 -50.74 47.20
N THR A 87 -9.25 -51.15 46.34
CA THR A 87 -9.25 -52.52 45.77
C THR A 87 -9.29 -53.55 46.90
N GLY A 88 -10.42 -54.26 47.02
CA GLY A 88 -10.65 -55.28 48.04
C GLY A 88 -11.65 -54.87 49.14
N GLU A 89 -11.98 -53.59 49.30
CA GLU A 89 -12.99 -53.12 50.25
C GLU A 89 -14.42 -53.33 49.70
N ARG A 90 -15.34 -53.74 50.56
CA ARG A 90 -16.76 -53.94 50.24
C ARG A 90 -17.65 -53.05 51.07
N PHE A 91 -18.42 -52.19 50.41
CA PHE A 91 -19.40 -51.35 51.07
C PHE A 91 -20.83 -51.84 50.80
N ALA A 92 -21.65 -51.78 51.84
CA ALA A 92 -23.09 -52.04 51.76
C ALA A 92 -23.89 -50.76 51.95
N PHE A 93 -25.04 -50.67 51.27
CA PHE A 93 -25.91 -49.51 51.28
C PHE A 93 -27.32 -49.94 51.69
N ALA A 94 -27.92 -49.12 52.56
CA ALA A 94 -29.31 -49.20 52.94
C ALA A 94 -29.97 -47.83 52.74
N PHE A 95 -31.14 -47.82 52.13
CA PHE A 95 -31.87 -46.61 51.77
C PHE A 95 -33.22 -46.63 52.48
N SER A 96 -33.56 -45.57 53.22
CA SER A 96 -34.85 -45.54 53.90
C SER A 96 -35.50 -44.17 53.99
N ALA A 97 -36.77 -44.13 53.57
CA ALA A 97 -37.63 -42.97 53.73
C ALA A 97 -38.41 -42.93 55.07
N LYS A 98 -38.22 -43.92 55.97
CA LYS A 98 -39.03 -44.07 57.21
C LYS A 98 -38.77 -42.94 58.22
N LYS A 99 -39.83 -42.44 58.85
CA LYS A 99 -39.75 -41.42 59.93
C LYS A 99 -38.92 -41.87 61.14
N ASP A 100 -39.11 -43.10 61.61
CA ASP A 100 -38.29 -43.67 62.68
C ASP A 100 -36.97 -44.26 62.12
N TRP A 101 -36.09 -43.36 61.70
CA TRP A 101 -34.81 -43.74 61.09
C TRP A 101 -33.89 -44.49 62.08
N ARG A 102 -34.01 -44.24 63.40
CA ARG A 102 -33.16 -44.89 64.43
C ARG A 102 -33.45 -46.37 64.60
N ALA A 103 -34.74 -46.75 64.64
CA ALA A 103 -35.09 -48.17 64.69
C ALA A 103 -34.72 -48.86 63.37
N LYS A 104 -34.90 -48.16 62.24
CA LYS A 104 -34.63 -48.70 60.90
C LYS A 104 -33.14 -48.90 60.63
N VAL A 105 -32.26 -47.95 60.94
CA VAL A 105 -30.80 -48.13 60.80
C VAL A 105 -30.29 -49.27 61.66
N LYS A 106 -30.81 -49.45 62.89
CA LYS A 106 -30.50 -50.62 63.75
C LYS A 106 -30.95 -51.94 63.16
N SER A 107 -32.16 -51.99 62.61
CA SER A 107 -32.68 -53.18 61.95
C SER A 107 -31.86 -53.54 60.70
N ASP A 108 -31.54 -52.55 59.87
CA ASP A 108 -30.89 -52.78 58.58
C ASP A 108 -29.41 -53.10 58.76
N VAL A 109 -28.67 -52.33 59.57
CA VAL A 109 -27.25 -52.62 59.87
C VAL A 109 -27.10 -54.01 60.47
N LYS A 110 -27.97 -54.42 61.41
CA LYS A 110 -27.92 -55.76 62.00
C LYS A 110 -28.27 -56.86 60.98
N SER A 111 -29.19 -56.57 60.05
CA SER A 111 -29.55 -57.48 58.97
C SER A 111 -28.38 -57.65 57.99
N ILE A 112 -27.73 -56.55 57.60
CA ILE A 112 -26.55 -56.54 56.72
C ILE A 112 -25.36 -57.25 57.39
N ALA A 113 -25.09 -56.97 58.66
CA ALA A 113 -24.04 -57.62 59.44
C ALA A 113 -24.21 -59.15 59.52
N SER A 114 -25.45 -59.64 59.48
CA SER A 114 -25.74 -61.08 59.54
C SER A 114 -25.45 -61.86 58.25
N THR A 115 -25.05 -61.20 57.16
CA THR A 115 -24.91 -61.83 55.82
C THR A 115 -23.58 -62.55 55.57
N SER A 116 -22.63 -62.59 56.52
CA SER A 116 -21.31 -63.26 56.35
C SER A 116 -20.54 -62.85 55.08
N ARG A 117 -20.78 -61.63 54.56
CA ARG A 117 -20.21 -61.09 53.31
C ARG A 117 -19.00 -60.15 53.52
N ASP A 118 -18.56 -60.00 54.77
CA ASP A 118 -17.41 -59.21 55.23
C ASP A 118 -17.38 -57.77 54.66
N TYR A 119 -18.44 -56.98 54.93
CA TYR A 119 -18.47 -55.56 54.55
C TYR A 119 -17.61 -54.71 55.49
N ASP A 120 -16.74 -53.88 54.91
CA ASP A 120 -15.85 -52.97 55.64
C ASP A 120 -16.58 -51.73 56.16
N HIS A 121 -17.60 -51.27 55.41
CA HIS A 121 -18.34 -50.07 55.74
C HIS A 121 -19.80 -50.13 55.27
N ILE A 122 -20.73 -49.59 56.05
CA ILE A 122 -22.16 -49.53 55.71
C ILE A 122 -22.61 -48.07 55.60
N TYR A 123 -23.22 -47.69 54.48
CA TYR A 123 -23.86 -46.39 54.31
C TYR A 123 -25.37 -46.52 54.47
N PHE A 124 -25.93 -45.75 55.39
CA PHE A 124 -27.38 -45.64 55.58
C PHE A 124 -27.85 -44.27 55.10
N VAL A 125 -28.62 -44.21 54.01
CA VAL A 125 -29.13 -42.95 53.46
C VAL A 125 -30.59 -42.78 53.84
N THR A 126 -30.93 -41.59 54.34
CA THR A 126 -32.30 -41.29 54.73
C THR A 126 -32.77 -39.92 54.27
N ASN A 127 -34.05 -39.84 53.92
CA ASN A 127 -34.73 -38.57 53.64
C ASN A 127 -35.05 -37.79 54.93
N GLN A 128 -34.68 -38.25 56.12
CA GLN A 128 -34.95 -37.53 57.37
C GLN A 128 -33.81 -36.58 57.72
N PHE A 129 -34.11 -35.50 58.46
CA PHE A 129 -33.06 -34.70 59.11
C PHE A 129 -32.53 -35.45 60.32
N VAL A 130 -31.21 -35.62 60.40
CA VAL A 130 -30.57 -36.35 61.48
C VAL A 130 -29.67 -35.41 62.28
N PRO A 131 -29.97 -35.12 63.56
CA PRO A 131 -29.09 -34.30 64.39
C PRO A 131 -27.70 -34.93 64.51
N ALA A 132 -26.65 -34.13 64.32
CA ALA A 132 -25.26 -34.62 64.31
C ALA A 132 -24.87 -35.43 65.56
N LYS A 133 -25.34 -35.01 66.74
CA LYS A 133 -25.14 -35.72 68.02
C LYS A 133 -25.73 -37.14 67.99
N ASP A 134 -26.91 -37.29 67.41
CA ASP A 134 -27.62 -38.56 67.33
C ASP A 134 -27.01 -39.47 66.27
N SER A 135 -26.62 -38.90 65.12
CA SER A 135 -25.88 -39.62 64.07
C SER A 135 -24.59 -40.21 64.62
N ALA A 136 -23.76 -39.39 65.29
CA ALA A 136 -22.50 -39.81 65.86
C ALA A 136 -22.69 -40.87 66.96
N SER A 137 -23.67 -40.69 67.85
CA SER A 137 -23.97 -41.69 68.89
C SER A 137 -24.34 -43.05 68.30
N VAL A 138 -25.19 -43.08 67.26
CA VAL A 138 -25.62 -44.33 66.62
C VAL A 138 -24.46 -44.98 65.86
N GLN A 139 -23.64 -44.22 65.15
CA GLN A 139 -22.46 -44.74 64.45
C GLN A 139 -21.40 -45.28 65.44
N ASP A 140 -21.15 -44.59 66.55
CA ASP A 140 -20.25 -45.03 67.61
C ASP A 140 -20.74 -46.31 68.31
N ASP A 141 -22.05 -46.46 68.51
CA ASP A 141 -22.66 -47.65 69.10
C ASP A 141 -22.36 -48.90 68.24
N PHE A 142 -22.54 -48.83 66.91
CA PHE A 142 -22.20 -49.94 66.01
C PHE A 142 -20.71 -50.22 65.94
N LYS A 143 -19.87 -49.17 65.96
CA LYS A 143 -18.42 -49.32 65.95
C LYS A 143 -17.90 -50.00 67.23
N LYS A 144 -18.52 -49.73 68.38
CA LYS A 144 -18.16 -50.33 69.67
C LYS A 144 -18.73 -51.73 69.88
N GLN A 145 -20.01 -51.94 69.55
CA GLN A 145 -20.71 -53.20 69.85
C GLN A 145 -20.49 -54.26 68.75
N ASP A 146 -20.57 -53.86 67.48
CA ASP A 146 -20.58 -54.78 66.34
C ASP A 146 -19.28 -54.72 65.51
N ARG A 147 -18.35 -53.81 65.85
CA ARG A 147 -17.08 -53.54 65.12
C ARG A 147 -17.25 -53.17 63.64
N ILE A 148 -18.43 -52.69 63.25
CA ILE A 148 -18.75 -52.28 61.87
C ILE A 148 -18.71 -50.75 61.78
N SER A 149 -18.08 -50.24 60.72
CA SER A 149 -18.06 -48.81 60.42
C SER A 149 -19.34 -48.42 59.66
N VAL A 150 -20.09 -47.45 60.18
CA VAL A 150 -21.38 -47.02 59.60
C VAL A 150 -21.35 -45.52 59.36
N THR A 151 -21.80 -45.05 58.20
CA THR A 151 -22.02 -43.61 57.92
C THR A 151 -23.49 -43.37 57.61
N ILE A 152 -24.09 -42.40 58.28
CA ILE A 152 -25.47 -41.97 58.00
C ILE A 152 -25.44 -40.72 57.12
N LEU A 153 -26.06 -40.80 55.95
CA LEU A 153 -26.25 -39.68 55.02
C LEU A 153 -27.70 -39.24 55.09
N ASP A 154 -27.94 -38.02 55.58
CA ASP A 154 -29.27 -37.54 55.89
C ASP A 154 -29.83 -36.59 54.81
N ARG A 155 -31.02 -36.02 55.04
CA ARG A 155 -31.64 -35.05 54.13
C ARG A 155 -30.73 -33.86 53.84
N THR A 156 -29.95 -33.40 54.82
CA THR A 156 -29.03 -32.28 54.65
C THR A 156 -27.99 -32.61 53.60
N TRP A 157 -27.37 -33.79 53.71
CA TRP A 157 -26.39 -34.27 52.73
C TRP A 157 -26.98 -34.37 51.33
N LEU A 158 -28.20 -34.89 51.18
CA LEU A 158 -28.87 -35.00 49.88
C LEU A 158 -29.11 -33.62 49.24
N LEU A 159 -29.56 -32.65 50.02
CA LEU A 159 -29.79 -31.29 49.53
C LEU A 159 -28.47 -30.59 49.15
N ASP A 160 -27.42 -30.71 49.97
CA ASP A 160 -26.10 -30.14 49.67
C ASP A 160 -25.53 -30.72 48.37
N ARG A 161 -25.62 -32.04 48.19
CA ARG A 161 -25.12 -32.68 46.97
C ARG A 161 -25.91 -32.30 45.72
N VAL A 162 -27.21 -32.01 45.84
CA VAL A 162 -28.01 -31.55 44.71
C VAL A 162 -27.67 -30.11 44.32
N PHE A 163 -27.64 -29.19 45.29
CA PHE A 163 -27.53 -27.75 45.02
C PHE A 163 -26.09 -27.24 44.95
N ASP A 164 -25.23 -27.69 45.86
CA ASP A 164 -23.87 -27.15 45.98
C ASP A 164 -22.87 -27.90 45.08
N HIS A 165 -23.27 -29.05 44.52
CA HIS A 165 -22.45 -29.90 43.67
C HIS A 165 -23.09 -30.25 42.31
N HIS A 166 -23.91 -29.33 41.77
CA HIS A 166 -24.48 -29.39 40.41
C HIS A 166 -25.09 -30.76 40.04
N SER A 167 -25.94 -31.32 40.90
CA SER A 167 -26.63 -32.60 40.64
C SER A 167 -28.15 -32.46 40.60
N LEU A 168 -28.61 -31.26 40.25
CA LEU A 168 -30.02 -30.93 40.08
C LEU A 168 -30.71 -31.83 39.05
N ASN A 169 -30.00 -32.19 37.98
CA ASN A 169 -30.49 -33.11 36.95
C ASN A 169 -30.87 -34.49 37.52
N ILE A 170 -30.11 -35.03 38.49
CA ILE A 170 -30.42 -36.32 39.12
C ILE A 170 -31.73 -36.22 39.93
N ALA A 171 -31.94 -35.09 40.62
CA ALA A 171 -33.19 -34.86 41.35
C ALA A 171 -34.39 -34.71 40.39
N VAL A 172 -34.22 -34.00 39.26
CA VAL A 172 -35.28 -33.84 38.25
C VAL A 172 -35.60 -35.18 37.57
N GLU A 173 -34.59 -35.94 37.13
CA GLU A 173 -34.74 -37.22 36.43
C GLU A 173 -35.37 -38.30 37.32
N GLU A 174 -34.87 -38.48 38.55
CA GLU A 174 -35.28 -39.60 39.40
C GLU A 174 -36.54 -39.29 40.22
N LEU A 175 -36.68 -38.08 40.76
CA LEU A 175 -37.81 -37.71 41.61
C LEU A 175 -38.94 -37.02 40.81
N GLY A 176 -38.69 -36.61 39.57
CA GLY A 176 -39.66 -35.90 38.72
C GLY A 176 -40.01 -34.49 39.20
N VAL A 177 -39.30 -33.96 40.19
CA VAL A 177 -39.51 -32.61 40.74
C VAL A 177 -38.77 -31.58 39.90
N GLY A 178 -39.50 -30.61 39.32
CA GLY A 178 -38.94 -29.57 38.43
C GLY A 178 -39.38 -29.68 36.96
N ASN A 179 -40.16 -30.70 36.60
CA ASN A 179 -40.77 -30.78 35.27
C ASN A 179 -41.80 -29.64 35.08
N GLY A 180 -41.57 -28.77 34.11
CA GLY A 180 -42.43 -27.61 33.80
C GLY A 180 -41.98 -26.26 34.38
N THR A 181 -40.83 -26.18 35.06
CA THR A 181 -40.24 -24.92 35.58
C THR A 181 -38.96 -24.54 34.84
N GLU A 182 -38.92 -24.82 33.54
CA GLU A 182 -37.77 -24.51 32.69
C GLU A 182 -37.65 -23.02 32.39
N ARG A 183 -36.45 -22.45 32.57
CA ARG A 183 -36.13 -21.08 32.19
C ARG A 183 -35.28 -21.10 30.93
N GLN A 184 -35.70 -20.32 29.94
CA GLN A 184 -34.89 -20.06 28.76
C GLN A 184 -33.75 -19.11 29.13
N THR A 185 -32.52 -19.56 28.98
CA THR A 185 -31.30 -18.77 29.15
C THR A 185 -30.62 -18.58 27.80
N LYS A 186 -30.40 -17.33 27.40
CA LYS A 186 -29.69 -16.98 26.16
C LYS A 186 -28.20 -17.17 26.38
N LYS A 187 -27.60 -18.10 25.66
CA LYS A 187 -26.15 -18.29 25.59
C LYS A 187 -25.62 -17.42 24.46
N VAL A 188 -24.93 -16.35 24.82
CA VAL A 188 -24.40 -15.37 23.87
C VAL A 188 -23.20 -15.99 23.15
N GLY A 189 -23.25 -16.02 21.82
CA GLY A 189 -22.12 -16.45 21.00
C GLY A 189 -20.99 -15.41 21.01
N PRO A 190 -19.75 -15.81 20.70
CA PRO A 190 -18.61 -14.90 20.73
C PRO A 190 -18.78 -13.71 19.75
N ARG A 191 -19.38 -13.93 18.56
CA ARG A 191 -19.58 -12.84 17.59
C ARG A 191 -20.69 -11.90 18.04
N ASP A 192 -21.78 -12.41 18.60
CA ASP A 192 -22.83 -11.58 19.18
C ASP A 192 -22.37 -10.81 20.41
N TYR A 193 -21.45 -11.36 21.21
CA TYR A 193 -20.83 -10.63 22.31
C TYR A 193 -20.04 -9.42 21.79
N GLU A 194 -19.17 -9.62 20.79
CA GLU A 194 -18.40 -8.54 20.14
C GLU A 194 -19.32 -7.49 19.50
N ARG A 195 -20.34 -7.92 18.74
CA ARG A 195 -21.33 -7.02 18.12
C ARG A 195 -22.09 -6.21 19.16
N GLN A 196 -22.47 -6.83 20.28
CA GLN A 196 -23.18 -6.15 21.35
C GLN A 196 -22.29 -5.13 22.07
N GLN A 197 -21.01 -5.44 22.23
CA GLN A 197 -20.04 -4.47 22.73
C GLN A 197 -19.90 -3.28 21.77
N GLU A 198 -19.66 -3.53 20.48
CA GLU A 198 -19.53 -2.50 19.44
C GLU A 198 -20.80 -1.60 19.39
N LEU A 199 -21.99 -2.20 19.39
CA LEU A 199 -23.25 -1.46 19.39
C LEU A 199 -23.40 -0.56 20.63
N ASN A 200 -23.03 -1.04 21.81
CA ASN A 200 -23.10 -0.25 23.04
C ASN A 200 -22.13 0.93 23.02
N GLU A 201 -20.94 0.74 22.44
CA GLU A 201 -19.93 1.80 22.28
C GLU A 201 -20.42 2.87 21.29
N LEU A 202 -20.97 2.45 20.15
CA LEU A 202 -21.54 3.37 19.15
C LEU A 202 -22.73 4.16 19.71
N GLU A 203 -23.70 3.51 20.36
CA GLU A 203 -24.86 4.23 20.92
C GLU A 203 -24.46 5.24 22.00
N ARG A 204 -23.47 4.91 22.84
CA ARG A 204 -22.93 5.87 23.82
C ARG A 204 -22.27 7.07 23.13
N ALA A 205 -21.47 6.83 22.10
CA ALA A 205 -20.82 7.90 21.35
C ALA A 205 -21.86 8.81 20.67
N ILE A 206 -22.85 8.22 19.99
CA ILE A 206 -23.95 8.93 19.31
C ILE A 206 -24.74 9.79 20.30
N GLN A 207 -24.99 9.28 21.51
CA GLN A 207 -25.71 10.01 22.56
C GLN A 207 -24.90 11.19 23.13
N ASP A 208 -23.59 11.04 23.30
CA ASP A 208 -22.71 12.10 23.79
C ASP A 208 -22.55 13.25 22.78
N GLY A 209 -22.49 12.93 21.49
CA GLY A 209 -22.51 13.92 20.40
C GLY A 209 -21.23 14.77 20.25
N THR A 210 -20.40 14.87 21.29
CA THR A 210 -19.13 15.63 21.29
C THR A 210 -18.20 15.18 20.17
N LYS A 211 -18.12 13.86 19.93
CA LYS A 211 -17.26 13.24 18.92
C LYS A 211 -17.65 13.55 17.47
N TYR A 212 -18.85 14.07 17.22
CA TYR A 212 -19.37 14.32 15.87
C TYR A 212 -19.45 15.80 15.51
N GLN A 213 -18.95 16.70 16.37
CA GLN A 213 -18.92 18.13 16.06
C GLN A 213 -18.08 18.38 14.80
N GLY A 214 -18.69 19.00 13.79
CA GLY A 214 -18.06 19.24 12.49
C GLY A 214 -17.90 18.00 11.60
N GLN A 215 -18.36 16.82 12.03
CA GLN A 215 -18.15 15.54 11.32
C GLN A 215 -19.49 14.82 11.01
N PRO A 216 -20.33 15.37 10.13
CA PRO A 216 -21.66 14.80 9.85
C PRO A 216 -21.61 13.42 9.17
N HIS A 217 -20.57 13.13 8.38
CA HIS A 217 -20.38 11.84 7.70
C HIS A 217 -20.15 10.70 8.70
N ALA A 218 -19.24 10.88 9.66
CA ALA A 218 -18.95 9.89 10.70
C ALA A 218 -20.20 9.54 11.53
N LEU A 219 -21.06 10.52 11.81
CA LEU A 219 -22.33 10.28 12.50
C LEU A 219 -23.28 9.43 11.65
N ALA A 220 -23.39 9.73 10.34
CA ALA A 220 -24.24 8.97 9.43
C ALA A 220 -23.76 7.50 9.30
N GLU A 221 -22.44 7.28 9.18
CA GLU A 221 -21.84 5.94 9.15
C GLU A 221 -22.09 5.17 10.46
N ASP A 222 -21.77 5.77 11.61
CA ASP A 222 -21.90 5.11 12.92
C ASP A 222 -23.36 4.77 13.24
N THR A 223 -24.32 5.63 12.84
CA THR A 223 -25.75 5.37 13.04
C THR A 223 -26.28 4.25 12.14
N LEU A 224 -25.80 4.16 10.89
CA LEU A 224 -26.08 3.03 10.01
C LEU A 224 -25.46 1.73 10.56
N ARG A 225 -24.20 1.78 11.00
CA ARG A 225 -23.51 0.64 11.61
C ARG A 225 -24.24 0.13 12.85
N ALA A 226 -24.73 1.03 13.71
CA ALA A 226 -25.55 0.66 14.86
C ALA A 226 -26.83 -0.08 14.45
N ALA A 227 -27.53 0.38 13.40
CA ALA A 227 -28.71 -0.31 12.86
C ALA A 227 -28.37 -1.71 12.31
N ILE A 228 -27.24 -1.84 11.59
CA ILE A 228 -26.75 -3.11 11.05
C ILE A 228 -26.35 -4.11 12.16
N LEU A 229 -25.72 -3.64 13.23
CA LEU A 229 -25.40 -4.47 14.39
C LEU A 229 -26.67 -4.90 15.12
N ALA A 230 -27.62 -3.98 15.31
CA ALA A 230 -28.89 -4.28 15.96
C ALA A 230 -29.72 -5.34 15.20
N ARG A 231 -29.77 -5.28 13.85
CA ARG A 231 -30.39 -6.37 13.05
C ARG A 231 -29.62 -7.69 13.18
N GLY A 232 -28.28 -7.64 13.19
CA GLY A 232 -27.44 -8.84 13.32
C GLY A 232 -27.61 -9.56 14.65
N LEU A 233 -27.88 -8.80 15.71
CA LEU A 233 -28.22 -9.28 17.06
C LEU A 233 -29.68 -9.74 17.19
N GLN A 234 -30.47 -9.67 16.11
CA GLN A 234 -31.90 -9.98 16.07
C GLN A 234 -32.71 -9.23 17.14
N ARG A 235 -32.47 -7.92 17.28
CA ARG A 235 -33.30 -7.05 18.12
C ARG A 235 -34.72 -6.91 17.55
N LEU A 236 -35.65 -6.42 18.39
CA LEU A 236 -37.05 -6.26 18.02
C LEU A 236 -37.21 -5.31 16.82
N ALA A 237 -38.15 -5.63 15.92
CA ALA A 237 -38.33 -4.92 14.65
C ALA A 237 -38.50 -3.39 14.82
N HIS A 238 -39.26 -2.95 15.83
CA HIS A 238 -39.48 -1.53 16.08
C HIS A 238 -38.21 -0.79 16.52
N GLU A 239 -37.31 -1.45 17.26
CA GLU A 239 -36.01 -0.87 17.66
C GLU A 239 -35.11 -0.71 16.44
N VAL A 240 -34.99 -1.76 15.63
CA VAL A 240 -34.15 -1.77 14.43
C VAL A 240 -34.66 -0.76 13.40
N ASN A 241 -35.97 -0.70 13.16
CA ASN A 241 -36.59 0.29 12.28
C ASN A 241 -36.34 1.73 12.76
N ALA A 242 -36.38 1.99 14.07
CA ALA A 242 -36.08 3.32 14.61
C ALA A 242 -34.60 3.72 14.42
N LEU A 243 -33.68 2.76 14.49
CA LEU A 243 -32.25 3.01 14.23
C LEU A 243 -31.98 3.32 12.75
N PHE A 244 -32.61 2.58 11.83
CA PHE A 244 -32.52 2.89 10.40
C PHE A 244 -33.17 4.23 10.05
N ASP A 245 -34.35 4.55 10.62
CA ASP A 245 -34.99 5.86 10.47
C ASP A 245 -34.06 7.00 10.91
N ARG A 246 -33.39 6.82 12.06
CA ARG A 246 -32.40 7.78 12.56
C ARG A 246 -31.24 7.95 11.57
N ALA A 247 -30.70 6.86 11.04
CA ALA A 247 -29.59 6.92 10.08
C ALA A 247 -29.99 7.66 8.79
N VAL A 248 -31.15 7.31 8.21
CA VAL A 248 -31.69 7.98 7.00
C VAL A 248 -31.96 9.46 7.26
N ARG A 249 -32.62 9.80 8.38
CA ARG A 249 -32.92 11.20 8.73
C ARG A 249 -31.63 12.02 8.89
N ILE A 250 -30.63 11.49 9.59
CA ILE A 250 -29.35 12.20 9.77
C ILE A 250 -28.67 12.43 8.42
N ALA A 251 -28.59 11.41 7.56
CA ALA A 251 -27.99 11.56 6.25
C ALA A 251 -28.72 12.62 5.41
N ARG A 252 -30.06 12.58 5.39
CA ARG A 252 -30.90 13.53 4.65
C ARG A 252 -30.76 14.97 5.16
N ASP A 253 -30.86 15.17 6.48
CA ASP A 253 -30.76 16.51 7.10
C ASP A 253 -29.39 17.16 6.85
N ARG A 254 -28.35 16.33 6.66
CA ARG A 254 -26.98 16.76 6.36
C ARG A 254 -26.65 16.75 4.85
N LYS A 255 -27.62 16.43 3.99
CA LYS A 255 -27.46 16.35 2.52
C LYS A 255 -26.39 15.35 2.07
N LEU A 256 -26.36 14.19 2.72
CA LEU A 256 -25.41 13.10 2.44
C LEU A 256 -26.06 12.01 1.60
N GLU A 257 -26.28 12.26 0.31
CA GLU A 257 -27.07 11.40 -0.58
C GLU A 257 -26.56 9.96 -0.65
N ILE A 258 -25.24 9.73 -0.73
CA ILE A 258 -24.64 8.39 -0.76
C ILE A 258 -24.97 7.60 0.53
N HIS A 259 -24.94 8.27 1.68
CA HIS A 259 -25.22 7.65 2.97
C HIS A 259 -26.72 7.41 3.15
N GLU A 260 -27.56 8.33 2.65
CA GLU A 260 -29.01 8.17 2.63
C GLU A 260 -29.41 6.96 1.78
N LEU A 261 -28.81 6.81 0.59
CA LEU A 261 -29.02 5.67 -0.29
C LEU A 261 -28.54 4.36 0.36
N ALA A 262 -27.39 4.38 1.05
CA ALA A 262 -26.86 3.19 1.73
C ALA A 262 -27.77 2.75 2.88
N ALA A 263 -28.15 3.68 3.76
CA ALA A 263 -29.02 3.39 4.89
C ALA A 263 -30.41 2.91 4.44
N THR A 264 -30.97 3.52 3.39
CA THR A 264 -32.28 3.12 2.84
C THR A 264 -32.21 1.74 2.21
N TYR A 265 -31.15 1.42 1.48
CA TYR A 265 -30.92 0.09 0.88
C TYR A 265 -30.77 -1.00 1.94
N ASP A 266 -29.92 -0.79 2.95
CA ASP A 266 -29.76 -1.74 4.05
C ASP A 266 -31.05 -1.91 4.86
N TRP A 267 -31.83 -0.85 5.01
CA TRP A 267 -33.15 -0.93 5.64
C TRP A 267 -34.09 -1.80 4.82
N ALA A 268 -34.15 -1.65 3.49
CA ALA A 268 -35.01 -2.46 2.62
C ALA A 268 -34.64 -3.96 2.71
N TRP A 269 -33.34 -4.27 2.68
CA TRP A 269 -32.84 -5.64 2.91
C TRP A 269 -33.27 -6.19 4.26
N THR A 270 -33.19 -5.36 5.31
CA THR A 270 -33.57 -5.76 6.66
C THR A 270 -35.06 -6.02 6.77
N SER A 271 -35.88 -5.11 6.22
CA SER A 271 -37.33 -5.25 6.19
C SER A 271 -37.77 -6.55 5.52
N TYR A 272 -37.14 -6.92 4.41
CA TYR A 272 -37.47 -8.16 3.71
C TYR A 272 -37.00 -9.42 4.44
N PHE A 273 -35.71 -9.54 4.75
CA PHE A 273 -35.13 -10.82 5.21
C PHE A 273 -35.18 -11.06 6.72
N TRP A 274 -35.27 -10.01 7.55
CA TRP A 274 -35.35 -10.18 9.00
C TRP A 274 -36.77 -10.08 9.54
N PHE A 275 -37.62 -9.27 8.90
CA PHE A 275 -38.95 -8.95 9.41
C PHE A 275 -40.08 -9.38 8.49
N GLU A 276 -39.78 -9.84 7.27
CA GLU A 276 -40.78 -10.23 6.26
C GLU A 276 -41.81 -9.11 6.00
N ASP A 277 -41.39 -7.84 6.13
CA ASP A 277 -42.21 -6.66 5.93
C ASP A 277 -42.14 -6.21 4.47
N HIS A 278 -42.98 -6.85 3.65
CA HIS A 278 -43.06 -6.60 2.21
C HIS A 278 -43.54 -5.19 1.87
N VAL A 279 -44.50 -4.65 2.64
CA VAL A 279 -45.04 -3.29 2.42
C VAL A 279 -43.94 -2.27 2.66
N ARG A 280 -43.21 -2.38 3.77
CA ARG A 280 -42.10 -1.48 4.07
C ARG A 280 -40.99 -1.57 3.04
N THR A 281 -40.67 -2.79 2.58
CA THR A 281 -39.70 -3.00 1.51
C THR A 281 -40.11 -2.27 0.23
N ASN A 282 -41.41 -2.28 -0.12
CA ASN A 282 -41.96 -1.59 -1.28
C ASN A 282 -41.89 -0.06 -1.18
N GLU A 283 -42.12 0.49 0.02
CA GLU A 283 -41.95 1.92 0.32
C GLU A 283 -40.48 2.34 0.18
N LEU A 284 -39.57 1.59 0.80
CA LEU A 284 -38.15 1.88 0.78
C LEU A 284 -37.57 1.77 -0.63
N TYR A 285 -38.07 0.86 -1.47
CA TYR A 285 -37.68 0.80 -2.88
C TYR A 285 -37.94 2.13 -3.60
N ALA A 286 -39.07 2.79 -3.37
CA ALA A 286 -39.37 4.07 -4.02
C ALA A 286 -38.35 5.16 -3.64
N GLU A 287 -37.84 5.12 -2.41
CA GLU A 287 -36.83 6.06 -1.94
C GLU A 287 -35.44 5.74 -2.51
N ILE A 288 -35.07 4.46 -2.59
CA ILE A 288 -33.84 4.02 -3.28
C ILE A 288 -33.91 4.45 -4.75
N GLU A 289 -35.06 4.31 -5.40
CA GLU A 289 -35.27 4.70 -6.79
C GLU A 289 -35.04 6.20 -7.01
N ARG A 290 -35.61 7.03 -6.12
CA ARG A 290 -35.41 8.49 -6.13
C ARG A 290 -33.93 8.88 -6.05
N LEU A 291 -33.15 8.17 -5.24
CA LEU A 291 -31.74 8.47 -4.96
C LEU A 291 -30.77 7.87 -5.99
N ALA A 292 -31.01 6.64 -6.45
CA ALA A 292 -30.09 5.91 -7.32
C ALA A 292 -30.22 6.29 -8.80
N LEU A 293 -31.42 6.64 -9.29
CA LEU A 293 -31.63 6.92 -10.72
C LEU A 293 -30.89 8.15 -11.24
N THR A 294 -30.58 9.10 -10.36
CA THR A 294 -29.79 10.29 -10.69
C THR A 294 -28.29 10.00 -10.79
N SER A 295 -27.84 8.82 -10.35
CA SER A 295 -26.43 8.44 -10.37
C SER A 295 -25.92 8.08 -11.77
N GLU A 296 -24.62 8.27 -11.95
CA GLU A 296 -23.86 7.76 -13.09
C GLU A 296 -23.06 6.50 -12.76
N GLU A 297 -23.18 5.99 -11.52
CA GLU A 297 -22.53 4.77 -11.06
C GLU A 297 -23.46 3.55 -11.14
N SER A 298 -23.01 2.50 -11.82
CA SER A 298 -23.70 1.22 -11.92
C SER A 298 -23.93 0.55 -10.56
N THR A 299 -23.01 0.74 -9.60
CA THR A 299 -23.12 0.23 -8.22
C THR A 299 -24.31 0.81 -7.46
N ASP A 300 -24.76 2.03 -7.80
CA ASP A 300 -25.97 2.59 -7.19
C ASP A 300 -27.23 1.95 -7.80
N LEU A 301 -27.24 1.72 -9.12
CA LEU A 301 -28.34 1.02 -9.80
C LEU A 301 -28.40 -0.47 -9.45
N GLU A 302 -27.28 -1.09 -9.09
CA GLU A 302 -27.21 -2.46 -8.56
C GLU A 302 -28.13 -2.62 -7.32
N ARG A 303 -28.22 -1.59 -6.47
CA ARG A 303 -29.10 -1.61 -5.29
C ARG A 303 -30.57 -1.80 -5.68
N LEU A 304 -31.02 -1.16 -6.76
CA LEU A 304 -32.36 -1.37 -7.32
C LEU A 304 -32.49 -2.76 -7.95
N ASN A 305 -31.47 -3.18 -8.70
CA ASN A 305 -31.40 -4.49 -9.33
C ASN A 305 -31.55 -5.62 -8.32
N ASN A 306 -31.00 -5.46 -7.12
CA ASN A 306 -31.04 -6.44 -6.05
C ASN A 306 -32.42 -6.51 -5.35
N ILE A 307 -33.10 -5.38 -5.13
CA ILE A 307 -34.39 -5.36 -4.41
C ILE A 307 -35.58 -5.68 -5.33
N LEU A 308 -35.54 -5.29 -6.61
CA LEU A 308 -36.67 -5.47 -7.54
C LEU A 308 -37.13 -6.94 -7.66
N PRO A 309 -36.23 -7.95 -7.75
CA PRO A 309 -36.63 -9.37 -7.72
C PRO A 309 -37.36 -9.77 -6.44
N LEU A 310 -37.02 -9.18 -5.28
CA LEU A 310 -37.68 -9.47 -4.00
C LEU A 310 -39.13 -8.97 -3.98
N LEU A 311 -39.38 -7.79 -4.56
CA LEU A 311 -40.75 -7.29 -4.74
C LEU A 311 -41.56 -8.18 -5.69
N ARG A 312 -40.92 -8.67 -6.75
CA ARG A 312 -41.54 -9.62 -7.67
C ARG A 312 -41.93 -10.93 -6.97
N MET A 313 -41.06 -11.46 -6.12
CA MET A 313 -41.37 -12.63 -5.29
C MET A 313 -42.49 -12.34 -4.29
N SER A 314 -42.51 -11.16 -3.68
CA SER A 314 -43.62 -10.75 -2.79
C SER A 314 -44.97 -10.76 -3.50
N VAL A 315 -45.02 -10.34 -4.77
CA VAL A 315 -46.23 -10.41 -5.59
C VAL A 315 -46.58 -11.87 -5.95
N ALA A 316 -45.59 -12.67 -6.33
CA ALA A 316 -45.80 -14.10 -6.64
C ALA A 316 -46.32 -14.90 -5.43
N SER A 317 -45.88 -14.54 -4.21
CA SER A 317 -46.34 -15.13 -2.95
C SER A 317 -47.63 -14.51 -2.40
N ASN A 318 -48.28 -13.60 -3.12
CA ASN A 318 -49.48 -12.85 -2.70
C ASN A 318 -49.31 -11.98 -1.43
N ASN A 319 -48.08 -11.59 -1.09
CA ASN A 319 -47.80 -10.66 0.01
C ASN A 319 -47.91 -9.19 -0.40
N LEU A 320 -47.87 -8.91 -1.71
CA LEU A 320 -48.09 -7.58 -2.31
C LEU A 320 -48.96 -7.70 -3.57
N SER A 321 -49.76 -6.67 -3.87
CA SER A 321 -50.46 -6.59 -5.16
C SER A 321 -49.52 -6.13 -6.27
N LYS A 322 -49.85 -6.49 -7.53
CA LYS A 322 -49.07 -6.05 -8.68
C LYS A 322 -49.15 -4.53 -8.87
N GLU A 323 -50.31 -3.92 -8.60
CA GLU A 323 -50.48 -2.47 -8.64
C GLU A 323 -49.60 -1.75 -7.60
N ASP A 324 -49.59 -2.23 -6.35
CA ASP A 324 -48.83 -1.59 -5.27
C ASP A 324 -47.31 -1.70 -5.48
N ALA A 325 -46.86 -2.84 -6.01
CA ALA A 325 -45.44 -3.09 -6.28
C ALA A 325 -44.91 -2.33 -7.51
N LYS A 326 -45.80 -1.81 -8.38
CA LYS A 326 -45.46 -1.07 -9.63
C LYS A 326 -44.40 -1.76 -10.50
N LEU A 327 -44.44 -3.10 -10.57
CA LEU A 327 -43.34 -3.90 -11.13
C LEU A 327 -43.03 -3.55 -12.59
N ASP A 328 -44.05 -3.36 -13.44
CA ASP A 328 -43.84 -3.10 -14.87
C ASP A 328 -43.20 -1.73 -15.11
N GLU A 329 -43.63 -0.70 -14.37
CA GLU A 329 -43.05 0.66 -14.41
C GLU A 329 -41.60 0.65 -13.93
N ARG A 330 -41.35 0.11 -12.72
CA ARG A 330 -40.03 0.08 -12.10
C ARG A 330 -39.02 -0.74 -12.88
N THR A 331 -39.45 -1.88 -13.44
CA THR A 331 -38.61 -2.70 -14.33
C THR A 331 -38.17 -1.89 -15.54
N LYS A 332 -39.10 -1.18 -16.19
CA LYS A 332 -38.78 -0.36 -17.37
C LYS A 332 -37.82 0.79 -17.01
N VAL A 333 -38.10 1.52 -15.94
CA VAL A 333 -37.27 2.65 -15.50
C VAL A 333 -35.84 2.20 -15.18
N LEU A 334 -35.67 1.08 -14.46
CA LEU A 334 -34.35 0.52 -14.18
C LEU A 334 -33.63 0.06 -15.46
N MET A 335 -34.34 -0.61 -16.38
CA MET A 335 -33.76 -1.02 -17.67
C MET A 335 -33.29 0.18 -18.49
N ASP A 336 -34.09 1.24 -18.61
CA ASP A 336 -33.75 2.45 -19.36
C ASP A 336 -32.51 3.14 -18.74
N ALA A 337 -32.40 3.15 -17.41
CA ALA A 337 -31.25 3.72 -16.70
C ALA A 337 -29.97 2.89 -16.90
N LEU A 338 -30.05 1.56 -16.80
CA LEU A 338 -28.92 0.66 -17.04
C LEU A 338 -28.48 0.68 -18.50
N GLU A 339 -29.42 0.75 -19.43
CA GLU A 339 -29.13 0.87 -20.86
C GLU A 339 -28.37 2.17 -21.16
N ARG A 340 -28.79 3.31 -20.60
CA ARG A 340 -28.06 4.58 -20.68
C ARG A 340 -26.60 4.44 -20.22
N LEU A 341 -26.36 3.83 -19.06
CA LEU A 341 -24.98 3.64 -18.54
C LEU A 341 -24.17 2.65 -19.38
N SER A 342 -24.81 1.62 -19.93
CA SER A 342 -24.14 0.62 -20.78
C SER A 342 -23.54 1.20 -22.07
N PHE A 343 -24.07 2.35 -22.54
CA PHE A 343 -23.54 3.08 -23.69
C PHE A 343 -22.41 4.06 -23.35
N MET A 344 -22.06 4.26 -22.07
CA MET A 344 -20.98 5.16 -21.65
C MET A 344 -19.60 4.48 -21.76
N THR A 345 -19.12 4.27 -22.99
CA THR A 345 -17.89 3.52 -23.27
C THR A 345 -16.60 4.17 -22.75
N SER A 346 -16.61 5.45 -22.35
CA SER A 346 -15.50 6.11 -21.64
C SER A 346 -15.22 5.51 -20.26
N ARG A 347 -16.21 4.83 -19.65
CA ARG A 347 -16.12 4.18 -18.34
C ARG A 347 -16.34 2.68 -18.49
N PRO A 348 -15.39 1.93 -19.08
CA PRO A 348 -15.64 0.55 -19.52
C PRO A 348 -16.04 -0.41 -18.40
N ASN A 349 -15.44 -0.30 -17.20
CA ASN A 349 -15.86 -1.10 -16.04
C ASN A 349 -17.32 -0.82 -15.66
N ASN A 350 -17.70 0.46 -15.59
CA ASN A 350 -19.05 0.90 -15.22
C ASN A 350 -20.10 0.49 -16.27
N ALA A 351 -19.77 0.69 -17.55
CA ALA A 351 -20.64 0.33 -18.66
C ALA A 351 -20.87 -1.20 -18.74
N LEU A 352 -19.81 -1.98 -18.56
CA LEU A 352 -19.92 -3.44 -18.56
C LEU A 352 -20.71 -3.95 -17.35
N HIS A 353 -20.50 -3.36 -16.17
CA HIS A 353 -21.30 -3.68 -14.99
C HIS A 353 -22.78 -3.34 -15.20
N ALA A 354 -23.09 -2.15 -15.73
CA ALA A 354 -24.46 -1.80 -16.09
C ALA A 354 -25.09 -2.78 -17.11
N LYS A 355 -24.32 -3.24 -18.09
CA LYS A 355 -24.75 -4.26 -19.05
C LYS A 355 -25.05 -5.60 -18.36
N ALA A 356 -24.20 -6.05 -17.43
CA ALA A 356 -24.45 -7.27 -16.65
C ALA A 356 -25.75 -7.16 -15.83
N LEU A 357 -25.95 -6.05 -15.13
CA LEU A 357 -27.17 -5.77 -14.37
C LEU A 357 -28.41 -5.71 -15.26
N LEU A 358 -28.30 -5.11 -16.46
CA LEU A 358 -29.40 -5.05 -17.43
C LEU A 358 -29.83 -6.46 -17.86
N LEU A 359 -28.87 -7.35 -18.10
CA LEU A 359 -29.14 -8.74 -18.44
C LEU A 359 -29.81 -9.47 -17.26
N MET A 360 -29.39 -9.23 -16.01
CA MET A 360 -30.06 -9.76 -14.80
C MET A 360 -31.52 -9.29 -14.71
N THR A 361 -31.79 -8.00 -14.98
CA THR A 361 -33.16 -7.47 -14.98
C THR A 361 -34.00 -8.09 -16.11
N ARG A 362 -33.44 -8.22 -17.32
CA ARG A 362 -34.14 -8.85 -18.46
C ARG A 362 -34.48 -10.31 -18.18
N MET A 363 -33.55 -11.05 -17.60
CA MET A 363 -33.73 -12.45 -17.22
C MET A 363 -34.85 -12.61 -16.20
N THR A 364 -34.79 -11.88 -15.08
CA THR A 364 -35.82 -11.95 -14.03
C THR A 364 -37.20 -11.54 -14.55
N ALA A 365 -37.28 -10.55 -15.45
CA ALA A 365 -38.54 -10.16 -16.10
C ALA A 365 -39.11 -11.24 -17.04
N ARG A 366 -38.27 -11.94 -17.81
CA ARG A 366 -38.71 -13.02 -18.74
C ARG A 366 -39.15 -14.29 -18.01
N LEU A 367 -38.42 -14.68 -16.97
CA LEU A 367 -38.80 -15.80 -16.10
C LEU A 367 -40.19 -15.59 -15.48
N ALA A 368 -40.48 -14.37 -15.04
CA ALA A 368 -41.79 -14.02 -14.46
C ALA A 368 -42.97 -14.06 -15.45
N ALA A 369 -42.68 -13.93 -16.74
CA ALA A 369 -43.69 -13.95 -17.81
C ALA A 369 -43.92 -15.36 -18.38
N ASP A 370 -43.34 -16.40 -17.75
CA ASP A 370 -43.39 -17.80 -18.18
C ASP A 370 -42.88 -18.01 -19.63
N ARG A 371 -41.93 -17.17 -20.05
CA ARG A 371 -41.30 -17.22 -21.38
C ARG A 371 -39.93 -17.90 -21.32
N SER A 372 -39.89 -19.13 -20.80
CA SER A 372 -38.66 -19.93 -20.64
C SER A 372 -37.88 -20.15 -21.94
N ASP A 373 -38.58 -20.28 -23.06
CA ASP A 373 -37.99 -20.48 -24.40
C ASP A 373 -37.20 -19.25 -24.92
N SER A 374 -37.14 -18.17 -24.14
CA SER A 374 -36.55 -16.89 -24.50
C SER A 374 -35.37 -16.46 -23.62
N LEU A 375 -34.57 -17.36 -23.06
CA LEU A 375 -33.36 -16.96 -22.30
C LEU A 375 -32.03 -17.16 -23.05
N VAL A 376 -32.07 -17.87 -24.17
CA VAL A 376 -30.89 -18.23 -24.99
C VAL A 376 -30.06 -17.02 -25.42
N ASP A 377 -30.70 -15.93 -25.87
CA ASP A 377 -30.03 -14.68 -26.23
C ASP A 377 -29.35 -14.02 -25.02
N ILE A 378 -29.99 -14.06 -23.84
CA ILE A 378 -29.45 -13.50 -22.60
C ILE A 378 -28.20 -14.27 -22.17
N TRP A 379 -28.19 -15.61 -22.23
CA TRP A 379 -27.02 -16.44 -21.89
C TRP A 379 -25.85 -16.18 -22.82
N LYS A 380 -26.11 -16.02 -24.13
CA LYS A 380 -25.09 -15.63 -25.11
C LYS A 380 -24.52 -14.24 -24.81
N GLU A 381 -25.37 -13.27 -24.47
CA GLU A 381 -24.92 -11.92 -24.11
C GLU A 381 -24.12 -11.89 -22.81
N PHE A 382 -24.51 -12.66 -21.78
CA PHE A 382 -23.72 -12.82 -20.56
C PHE A 382 -22.37 -13.46 -20.85
N THR A 383 -22.30 -14.44 -21.74
CA THR A 383 -21.02 -15.06 -22.13
C THR A 383 -20.06 -14.01 -22.72
N VAL A 384 -20.59 -13.08 -23.51
CA VAL A 384 -19.82 -11.93 -24.02
C VAL A 384 -19.40 -11.02 -22.88
N VAL A 385 -20.27 -10.72 -21.91
CA VAL A 385 -19.92 -9.90 -20.73
C VAL A 385 -18.78 -10.53 -19.92
N ILE A 386 -18.83 -11.83 -19.66
CA ILE A 386 -17.79 -12.56 -18.93
C ILE A 386 -16.44 -12.49 -19.66
N ARG A 387 -16.45 -12.60 -20.99
CA ARG A 387 -15.24 -12.45 -21.81
C ARG A 387 -14.73 -11.00 -21.86
N ASP A 388 -15.63 -10.03 -22.01
CA ASP A 388 -15.31 -8.60 -22.07
C ASP A 388 -14.79 -8.05 -20.73
N ALA A 389 -15.05 -8.76 -19.63
CA ALA A 389 -14.52 -8.42 -18.30
C ALA A 389 -13.00 -8.66 -18.18
N GLU A 390 -12.41 -9.41 -19.11
CA GLU A 390 -10.97 -9.61 -19.14
C GLU A 390 -10.23 -8.28 -19.34
N GLY A 391 -9.26 -7.99 -18.46
CA GLY A 391 -8.53 -6.72 -18.44
C GLY A 391 -9.29 -5.53 -17.82
N LEU A 392 -10.53 -5.71 -17.36
CA LEU A 392 -11.31 -4.70 -16.65
C LEU A 392 -11.20 -4.90 -15.14
N GLY A 393 -10.18 -4.28 -14.55
CA GLY A 393 -9.76 -4.53 -13.17
C GLY A 393 -10.76 -4.19 -12.08
N THR A 394 -11.74 -3.30 -12.32
CA THR A 394 -12.71 -2.89 -11.29
C THR A 394 -14.12 -3.39 -11.59
N PHE A 395 -14.28 -4.28 -12.58
CA PHE A 395 -15.55 -4.95 -12.85
C PHE A 395 -15.83 -5.99 -11.74
N PRO A 396 -17.04 -6.01 -11.15
CA PRO A 396 -17.35 -6.85 -9.99
C PRO A 396 -17.63 -8.30 -10.41
N PHE A 397 -16.59 -8.99 -10.89
CA PHE A 397 -16.68 -10.32 -11.48
C PHE A 397 -17.27 -11.35 -10.51
N LEU A 398 -16.78 -11.41 -9.27
CA LEU A 398 -17.25 -12.38 -8.28
C LEU A 398 -18.73 -12.20 -7.95
N SER A 399 -19.21 -10.96 -7.85
CA SER A 399 -20.63 -10.67 -7.59
C SER A 399 -21.51 -11.27 -8.70
N ILE A 400 -21.17 -10.99 -9.97
CA ILE A 400 -21.91 -11.51 -11.12
C ILE A 400 -21.79 -13.03 -11.25
N ALA A 401 -20.59 -13.59 -11.05
CA ALA A 401 -20.35 -15.04 -11.11
C ALA A 401 -21.15 -15.80 -10.05
N ASN A 402 -21.15 -15.32 -8.80
CA ASN A 402 -21.93 -15.92 -7.72
C ASN A 402 -23.43 -15.85 -8.01
N ALA A 403 -23.92 -14.70 -8.50
CA ALA A 403 -25.33 -14.57 -8.87
C ALA A 403 -25.75 -15.58 -9.95
N LEU A 404 -24.93 -15.74 -11.01
CA LEU A 404 -25.16 -16.74 -12.06
C LEU A 404 -25.09 -18.17 -11.51
N GLY A 405 -24.22 -18.42 -10.52
CA GLY A 405 -24.10 -19.70 -9.83
C GLY A 405 -25.39 -20.11 -9.11
N GLU A 406 -25.94 -19.20 -8.29
CA GLU A 406 -27.18 -19.44 -7.53
C GLU A 406 -28.41 -19.59 -8.45
N ILE A 407 -28.45 -18.84 -9.55
CA ILE A 407 -29.56 -18.90 -10.51
C ILE A 407 -29.63 -20.25 -11.23
N GLY A 408 -28.49 -20.94 -11.39
CA GLY A 408 -28.39 -22.23 -12.07
C GLY A 408 -29.37 -23.29 -11.54
N GLU A 409 -29.68 -23.28 -10.23
CA GLU A 409 -30.61 -24.23 -9.62
C GLU A 409 -32.08 -24.02 -10.01
N HIS A 410 -32.41 -22.86 -10.60
CA HIS A 410 -33.79 -22.42 -10.82
C HIS A 410 -34.13 -22.17 -12.29
N VAL A 411 -33.15 -22.23 -13.20
CA VAL A 411 -33.35 -22.06 -14.63
C VAL A 411 -33.54 -23.40 -15.35
N PRO A 412 -34.28 -23.44 -16.47
CA PRO A 412 -34.38 -24.64 -17.28
C PRO A 412 -33.01 -25.03 -17.89
N GLU A 413 -32.80 -26.34 -18.05
CA GLU A 413 -31.64 -26.91 -18.75
C GLU A 413 -31.42 -26.28 -20.13
N SER A 414 -30.20 -25.81 -20.40
CA SER A 414 -29.85 -25.11 -21.64
C SER A 414 -28.36 -25.24 -21.94
N THR A 415 -28.04 -25.67 -23.15
CA THR A 415 -26.65 -25.74 -23.64
C THR A 415 -25.93 -24.40 -23.61
N GLU A 416 -26.65 -23.30 -23.82
CA GLU A 416 -26.11 -21.95 -23.75
C GLU A 416 -25.81 -21.50 -22.32
N PHE A 417 -26.60 -21.96 -21.34
CA PHE A 417 -26.31 -21.70 -19.93
C PHE A 417 -25.08 -22.51 -19.49
N ASP A 418 -24.95 -23.77 -19.91
CA ASP A 418 -23.75 -24.58 -19.66
C ASP A 418 -22.50 -23.89 -20.23
N THR A 419 -22.58 -23.37 -21.46
CA THR A 419 -21.49 -22.63 -22.10
C THR A 419 -21.12 -21.36 -21.31
N LEU A 420 -22.11 -20.63 -20.79
CA LEU A 420 -21.89 -19.48 -19.92
C LEU A 420 -21.20 -19.89 -18.62
N TYR A 421 -21.69 -20.97 -17.98
CA TYR A 421 -21.16 -21.47 -16.72
C TYR A 421 -19.71 -21.96 -16.88
N GLU A 422 -19.40 -22.66 -17.97
CA GLU A 422 -18.03 -23.01 -18.36
C GLU A 422 -17.16 -21.74 -18.49
N ALA A 423 -17.63 -20.72 -19.20
CA ALA A 423 -16.90 -19.46 -19.33
C ALA A 423 -16.66 -18.76 -17.98
N VAL A 424 -17.64 -18.79 -17.07
CA VAL A 424 -17.51 -18.26 -15.70
C VAL A 424 -16.45 -19.04 -14.92
N THR A 425 -16.52 -20.37 -14.93
CA THR A 425 -15.57 -21.23 -14.19
C THR A 425 -14.14 -21.14 -14.72
N ASP A 426 -13.95 -21.11 -16.04
CA ASP A 426 -12.64 -20.92 -16.68
C ASP A 426 -12.04 -19.55 -16.30
N THR A 427 -12.85 -18.49 -16.38
CA THR A 427 -12.41 -17.13 -16.03
C THR A 427 -12.08 -17.05 -14.53
N LEU A 428 -12.90 -17.63 -13.66
CA LEU A 428 -12.66 -17.68 -12.22
C LEU A 428 -11.35 -18.44 -11.89
N ALA A 429 -11.11 -19.58 -12.52
CA ALA A 429 -9.90 -20.38 -12.33
C ALA A 429 -8.64 -19.60 -12.75
N GLY A 430 -8.68 -18.93 -13.91
CA GLY A 430 -7.59 -18.07 -14.36
C GLY A 430 -7.32 -16.92 -13.40
N ARG A 431 -8.37 -16.19 -13.00
CA ARG A 431 -8.26 -15.04 -12.09
C ARG A 431 -7.73 -15.43 -10.72
N SER A 432 -8.20 -16.54 -10.16
CA SER A 432 -7.74 -17.06 -8.87
C SER A 432 -6.27 -17.51 -8.93
N GLY A 433 -5.90 -18.27 -9.96
CA GLY A 433 -4.52 -18.71 -10.17
C GLY A 433 -3.53 -17.54 -10.31
N GLU A 434 -3.91 -16.49 -11.05
CA GLU A 434 -3.13 -15.27 -11.18
C GLU A 434 -2.98 -14.52 -9.85
N GLY A 435 -4.07 -14.35 -9.10
CA GLY A 435 -4.06 -13.64 -7.82
C GLY A 435 -3.24 -14.35 -6.74
N GLU A 436 -3.35 -15.68 -6.62
CA GLU A 436 -2.52 -16.47 -5.71
C GLU A 436 -1.02 -16.40 -6.09
N ALA A 437 -0.71 -16.51 -7.38
CA ALA A 437 0.67 -16.38 -7.87
C ALA A 437 1.25 -15.00 -7.57
N ALA A 438 0.45 -13.95 -7.81
CA ALA A 438 0.84 -12.58 -7.54
C ALA A 438 1.06 -12.30 -6.06
N THR A 439 0.20 -12.84 -5.18
CA THR A 439 0.36 -12.72 -3.72
C THR A 439 1.69 -13.34 -3.24
N LYS A 440 2.07 -14.50 -3.79
CA LYS A 440 3.40 -15.10 -3.52
C LYS A 440 4.54 -14.25 -4.06
N ASN A 441 4.36 -13.61 -5.22
CA ASN A 441 5.34 -12.66 -5.77
C ASN A 441 5.51 -11.42 -4.89
N VAL A 442 4.42 -10.86 -4.34
CA VAL A 442 4.46 -9.75 -3.35
C VAL A 442 5.25 -10.17 -2.11
N GLN A 443 4.97 -11.36 -1.56
CA GLN A 443 5.72 -11.89 -0.43
C GLN A 443 7.22 -12.00 -0.74
N ARG A 444 7.56 -12.50 -1.93
CA ARG A 444 8.96 -12.60 -2.38
C ARG A 444 9.60 -11.22 -2.58
N ALA A 445 8.87 -10.25 -3.09
CA ALA A 445 9.33 -8.89 -3.29
C ALA A 445 9.70 -8.24 -1.95
N TYR A 446 8.84 -8.37 -0.93
CA TYR A 446 9.17 -7.91 0.42
C TYR A 446 10.41 -8.63 0.99
N GLN A 447 10.56 -9.95 0.81
CA GLN A 447 11.77 -10.66 1.25
C GLN A 447 13.05 -10.11 0.59
N LYS A 448 12.98 -9.69 -0.68
CA LYS A 448 14.10 -9.08 -1.40
C LYS A 448 14.38 -7.67 -0.87
N LEU A 449 13.34 -6.87 -0.67
CA LEU A 449 13.42 -5.51 -0.13
C LEU A 449 14.07 -5.51 1.27
N HIS A 450 13.65 -6.39 2.18
CA HIS A 450 14.25 -6.50 3.52
C HIS A 450 15.73 -6.94 3.50
N LYS A 451 16.21 -7.53 2.41
CA LYS A 451 17.62 -7.91 2.22
C LYS A 451 18.45 -6.83 1.51
N GLY A 452 17.85 -5.68 1.21
CA GLY A 452 18.49 -4.61 0.43
C GLY A 452 18.70 -4.97 -1.04
N LEU A 453 17.97 -5.95 -1.58
CA LEU A 453 17.97 -6.31 -3.00
C LEU A 453 16.81 -5.57 -3.70
N THR A 454 16.99 -4.25 -3.86
CA THR A 454 15.92 -3.31 -4.22
C THR A 454 15.48 -3.42 -5.67
N HIS A 455 16.38 -3.65 -6.62
CA HIS A 455 16.04 -3.79 -8.04
C HIS A 455 15.32 -5.10 -8.31
N GLU A 456 15.76 -6.17 -7.65
CA GLU A 456 15.06 -7.45 -7.65
C GLU A 456 13.67 -7.33 -7.02
N ALA A 457 13.52 -6.56 -5.93
CA ALA A 457 12.20 -6.29 -5.35
C ALA A 457 11.27 -5.57 -6.34
N ILE A 458 11.75 -4.55 -7.05
CA ILE A 458 11.00 -3.85 -8.12
C ILE A 458 10.53 -4.82 -9.20
N ARG A 459 11.40 -5.76 -9.62
CA ARG A 459 11.03 -6.79 -10.61
C ARG A 459 9.91 -7.70 -10.10
N TRP A 460 9.98 -8.17 -8.86
CA TRP A 460 8.94 -9.04 -8.29
C TRP A 460 7.61 -8.31 -8.06
N PHE A 461 7.65 -7.05 -7.58
CA PHE A 461 6.44 -6.25 -7.45
C PHE A 461 5.81 -5.92 -8.80
N GLY A 462 6.60 -5.57 -9.82
CA GLY A 462 6.10 -5.28 -11.17
C GLY A 462 5.35 -6.46 -11.79
N ARG A 463 5.88 -7.68 -11.63
CA ARG A 463 5.20 -8.92 -12.05
C ARG A 463 3.91 -9.19 -11.29
N ALA A 464 3.86 -8.84 -10.00
CA ALA A 464 2.66 -9.04 -9.18
C ALA A 464 1.56 -8.03 -9.49
N ALA A 465 1.91 -6.74 -9.59
CA ALA A 465 0.93 -5.65 -9.68
C ALA A 465 -0.01 -5.81 -10.88
N HIS A 466 0.49 -6.24 -12.04
CA HIS A 466 -0.36 -6.46 -13.22
C HIS A 466 -1.39 -7.59 -13.02
N LEU A 467 -0.98 -8.67 -12.36
CA LEU A 467 -1.84 -9.82 -12.08
C LEU A 467 -2.89 -9.55 -11.00
N LEU A 468 -2.70 -8.51 -10.19
CA LEU A 468 -3.62 -8.12 -9.11
C LEU A 468 -4.67 -7.10 -9.55
N ILE A 469 -4.70 -6.68 -10.82
CA ILE A 469 -5.69 -5.71 -11.35
C ILE A 469 -7.05 -6.39 -11.50
N LYS A 470 -7.73 -6.59 -10.36
CA LYS A 470 -8.97 -7.33 -10.16
C LYS A 470 -9.64 -6.78 -8.91
N GLU A 471 -10.97 -6.63 -8.92
CA GLU A 471 -11.71 -6.05 -7.79
C GLU A 471 -11.51 -6.90 -6.53
N GLU A 472 -11.56 -8.23 -6.68
CA GLU A 472 -11.42 -9.18 -5.57
C GLU A 472 -9.99 -9.27 -4.97
N TYR A 473 -9.00 -8.59 -5.58
CA TYR A 473 -7.61 -8.51 -5.11
C TYR A 473 -7.16 -7.06 -4.88
N GLU A 474 -8.11 -6.13 -4.68
CA GLU A 474 -7.83 -4.69 -4.50
C GLU A 474 -6.86 -4.43 -3.32
N ASP A 475 -7.01 -5.15 -2.21
CA ASP A 475 -6.16 -5.03 -1.02
C ASP A 475 -4.72 -5.51 -1.30
N GLU A 476 -4.56 -6.66 -1.95
CA GLU A 476 -3.26 -7.19 -2.36
C GLU A 476 -2.58 -6.26 -3.38
N LEU A 477 -3.35 -5.68 -4.31
CA LEU A 477 -2.85 -4.69 -5.25
C LEU A 477 -2.33 -3.45 -4.52
N ILE A 478 -3.11 -2.89 -3.58
CA ILE A 478 -2.68 -1.74 -2.76
C ILE A 478 -1.37 -2.09 -2.03
N ASN A 479 -1.26 -3.29 -1.44
CA ASN A 479 -0.04 -3.73 -0.78
C ASN A 479 1.16 -3.82 -1.75
N ALA A 480 0.95 -4.34 -2.97
CA ALA A 480 1.98 -4.39 -4.00
C ALA A 480 2.43 -3.00 -4.46
N LEU A 481 1.50 -2.05 -4.59
CA LEU A 481 1.78 -0.66 -4.98
C LEU A 481 2.58 0.07 -3.90
N ILE A 482 2.22 -0.09 -2.63
CA ILE A 482 2.97 0.47 -1.50
C ILE A 482 4.38 -0.15 -1.41
N GLY A 483 4.50 -1.47 -1.56
CA GLY A 483 5.79 -2.15 -1.60
C GLY A 483 6.69 -1.67 -2.75
N SER A 484 6.11 -1.49 -3.95
CA SER A 484 6.78 -0.88 -5.11
C SER A 484 7.28 0.52 -4.80
N SER A 485 6.42 1.33 -4.16
CA SER A 485 6.76 2.69 -3.77
C SER A 485 8.00 2.73 -2.86
N PHE A 486 8.08 1.85 -1.85
CA PHE A 486 9.28 1.74 -1.02
C PHE A 486 10.51 1.35 -1.84
N ALA A 487 10.40 0.32 -2.70
CA ALA A 487 11.53 -0.17 -3.47
C ALA A 487 12.10 0.89 -4.44
N TYR A 488 11.25 1.66 -5.13
CA TYR A 488 11.70 2.77 -5.98
C TYR A 488 12.34 3.92 -5.18
N GLN A 489 11.84 4.23 -3.98
CA GLN A 489 12.45 5.27 -3.15
C GLN A 489 13.88 4.89 -2.73
N GLU A 490 14.09 3.61 -2.36
CA GLU A 490 15.42 3.12 -1.97
C GLU A 490 16.42 3.17 -3.12
N THR A 491 15.98 3.05 -4.39
CA THR A 491 16.84 3.23 -5.58
C THR A 491 17.01 4.68 -6.03
N GLY A 492 16.42 5.64 -5.31
CA GLY A 492 16.46 7.06 -5.62
C GLY A 492 15.55 7.51 -6.78
N LEU A 493 14.57 6.68 -7.15
CA LEU A 493 13.59 6.92 -8.21
C LEU A 493 12.28 7.44 -7.61
N LEU A 494 12.30 8.73 -7.24
CA LEU A 494 11.25 9.34 -6.41
C LEU A 494 9.92 9.56 -7.14
N TRP A 495 9.92 9.78 -8.45
CA TRP A 495 8.69 9.97 -9.23
C TRP A 495 7.94 8.66 -9.45
N ALA A 496 8.65 7.56 -9.71
CA ALA A 496 8.06 6.22 -9.72
C ALA A 496 7.53 5.87 -8.32
N ALA A 497 8.32 6.10 -7.27
CA ALA A 497 7.89 5.86 -5.89
C ALA A 497 6.59 6.60 -5.55
N ARG A 498 6.53 7.89 -5.91
CA ARG A 498 5.37 8.75 -5.70
C ARG A 498 4.16 8.29 -6.51
N ASN A 499 4.33 7.97 -7.79
CA ASN A 499 3.21 7.58 -8.66
C ASN A 499 2.54 6.28 -8.21
N PHE A 500 3.32 5.30 -7.74
CA PHE A 500 2.77 4.08 -7.15
C PHE A 500 2.03 4.33 -5.83
N ALA A 501 2.52 5.24 -4.97
CA ALA A 501 1.80 5.65 -3.78
C ALA A 501 0.49 6.40 -4.11
N LEU A 502 0.52 7.29 -5.11
CA LEU A 502 -0.66 7.99 -5.60
C LEU A 502 -1.68 7.03 -6.22
N ALA A 503 -1.24 6.00 -6.95
CA ALA A 503 -2.13 5.01 -7.53
C ALA A 503 -2.89 4.23 -6.45
N ALA A 504 -2.19 3.81 -5.38
CA ALA A 504 -2.82 3.17 -4.23
C ALA A 504 -3.84 4.10 -3.54
N LEU A 505 -3.45 5.36 -3.31
CA LEU A 505 -4.34 6.36 -2.71
C LEU A 505 -5.56 6.65 -3.59
N SER A 506 -5.36 6.83 -4.90
CA SER A 506 -6.45 7.07 -5.85
C SER A 506 -7.43 5.90 -5.90
N GLY A 507 -6.99 4.66 -5.74
CA GLY A 507 -7.86 3.49 -5.64
C GLY A 507 -8.78 3.57 -4.41
N GLN A 508 -8.20 3.84 -3.24
CA GLN A 508 -8.97 4.00 -2.00
C GLN A 508 -9.91 5.21 -2.01
N LEU A 509 -9.52 6.31 -2.64
CA LEU A 509 -10.42 7.46 -2.83
C LEU A 509 -11.58 7.14 -3.77
N GLN A 510 -11.40 6.25 -4.76
CA GLN A 510 -12.51 5.75 -5.57
C GLN A 510 -13.40 4.79 -4.77
N ALA A 511 -12.84 3.93 -3.92
CA ALA A 511 -13.62 3.12 -2.99
C ALA A 511 -14.49 3.99 -2.06
N LEU A 512 -13.90 5.03 -1.46
CA LEU A 512 -14.63 6.04 -0.67
C LEU A 512 -15.77 6.69 -1.47
N ARG A 513 -15.55 7.05 -2.74
CA ARG A 513 -16.63 7.62 -3.58
C ARG A 513 -17.75 6.62 -3.84
N ARG A 514 -17.45 5.32 -3.97
CA ARG A 514 -18.44 4.25 -4.20
C ARG A 514 -19.25 3.94 -2.93
N SER A 515 -18.59 3.82 -1.79
CA SER A 515 -19.21 3.39 -0.53
C SER A 515 -19.76 4.56 0.30
N GLY A 516 -19.16 5.74 0.15
CA GLY A 516 -19.31 6.88 1.07
C GLY A 516 -18.51 6.74 2.36
N SER A 517 -17.84 5.61 2.59
CA SER A 517 -17.23 5.22 3.87
C SER A 517 -15.78 5.68 3.99
N ILE A 518 -15.47 6.49 5.00
CA ILE A 518 -14.09 6.94 5.29
C ILE A 518 -13.16 5.79 5.71
N SER A 519 -13.74 4.66 6.13
CA SER A 519 -12.99 3.48 6.54
C SER A 519 -12.20 2.82 5.39
N ASP A 520 -12.63 3.04 4.15
CA ASP A 520 -11.99 2.51 2.93
C ASP A 520 -10.65 3.18 2.65
N VAL A 521 -10.40 4.35 3.25
CA VAL A 521 -9.13 5.06 3.11
C VAL A 521 -8.23 4.72 4.27
N ASN A 522 -7.10 4.07 3.99
CA ASN A 522 -6.10 3.73 4.99
C ASN A 522 -5.12 4.90 5.20
N PRO A 523 -5.05 5.50 6.41
CA PRO A 523 -4.11 6.58 6.69
C PRO A 523 -2.65 6.26 6.36
N ALA A 524 -2.24 5.00 6.45
CA ALA A 524 -0.87 4.60 6.13
C ALA A 524 -0.53 4.76 4.64
N VAL A 525 -1.52 4.64 3.75
CA VAL A 525 -1.35 4.86 2.29
C VAL A 525 -1.15 6.36 2.02
N ILE A 526 -1.94 7.22 2.66
CA ILE A 526 -1.76 8.69 2.58
C ILE A 526 -0.39 9.07 3.11
N ARG A 527 0.02 8.51 4.25
CA ARG A 527 1.35 8.74 4.83
C ARG A 527 2.49 8.35 3.89
N ARG A 528 2.34 7.27 3.13
CA ARG A 528 3.32 6.88 2.10
C ARG A 528 3.39 7.93 0.98
N TYR A 529 2.25 8.45 0.56
CA TYR A 529 2.19 9.56 -0.40
C TYR A 529 2.85 10.84 0.17
N PHE A 530 2.52 11.22 1.42
CA PHE A 530 3.15 12.34 2.14
C PHE A 530 4.68 12.25 2.13
N TYR A 531 5.27 11.12 2.54
CA TYR A 531 6.73 10.98 2.54
C TYR A 531 7.33 11.02 1.13
N SER A 532 6.60 10.56 0.11
CA SER A 532 7.07 10.65 -1.28
C SER A 532 7.12 12.10 -1.74
N GLU A 533 6.09 12.90 -1.42
CA GLU A 533 6.06 14.35 -1.69
C GLU A 533 7.12 15.12 -0.89
N LEU A 534 7.34 14.72 0.36
CA LEU A 534 8.38 15.27 1.24
C LEU A 534 9.79 15.09 0.65
N LYS A 535 10.08 13.91 0.09
CA LYS A 535 11.36 13.63 -0.60
C LYS A 535 11.54 14.43 -1.88
N LEU A 536 10.45 14.79 -2.54
CA LEU A 536 10.45 15.69 -3.70
C LEU A 536 10.49 17.18 -3.29
N GLY A 537 10.12 17.51 -2.05
CA GLY A 537 10.17 18.85 -1.48
C GLY A 537 8.97 19.75 -1.81
N ARG A 538 7.90 19.18 -2.37
CA ARG A 538 6.78 19.95 -2.96
C ARG A 538 5.75 20.34 -1.90
N LEU A 539 5.92 21.52 -1.30
CA LEU A 539 5.13 21.92 -0.13
C LEU A 539 3.61 21.92 -0.33
N PRO A 540 3.05 22.42 -1.46
CA PRO A 540 1.60 22.39 -1.65
C PRO A 540 1.03 20.97 -1.58
N GLN A 541 1.71 20.01 -2.21
CA GLN A 541 1.32 18.59 -2.21
C GLN A 541 1.55 17.93 -0.85
N ILE A 542 2.60 18.31 -0.12
CA ILE A 542 2.85 17.87 1.26
C ILE A 542 1.70 18.32 2.17
N PHE A 543 1.20 19.56 2.01
CA PHE A 543 0.08 20.07 2.79
C PHE A 543 -1.23 19.36 2.44
N THR A 544 -1.50 19.11 1.15
CA THR A 544 -2.64 18.28 0.74
C THR A 544 -2.60 16.90 1.38
N ALA A 545 -1.43 16.24 1.38
CA ALA A 545 -1.30 14.91 1.97
C ALA A 545 -1.47 14.92 3.49
N HIS A 546 -0.91 15.92 4.17
CA HIS A 546 -1.07 16.10 5.61
C HIS A 546 -2.53 16.37 6.00
N GLU A 547 -3.20 17.34 5.35
CA GLU A 547 -4.59 17.68 5.60
C GLU A 547 -5.50 16.45 5.36
N LEU A 548 -5.31 15.75 4.25
CA LEU A 548 -6.08 14.55 3.94
C LEU A 548 -5.87 13.44 4.99
N GLU A 549 -4.62 13.20 5.43
CA GLU A 549 -4.34 12.19 6.46
C GLU A 549 -5.00 12.56 7.79
N LEU A 550 -4.94 13.83 8.21
CA LEU A 550 -5.60 14.29 9.42
C LEU A 550 -7.12 14.20 9.33
N ILE A 551 -7.73 14.56 8.18
CA ILE A 551 -9.17 14.41 7.96
C ILE A 551 -9.57 12.95 8.15
N VAL A 552 -8.88 12.02 7.48
CA VAL A 552 -9.21 10.58 7.55
C VAL A 552 -8.98 10.04 8.96
N ARG A 553 -7.88 10.40 9.63
CA ARG A 553 -7.61 9.92 11.00
C ARG A 553 -8.61 10.48 12.01
N ASN A 554 -8.91 11.78 11.95
CA ASN A 554 -9.89 12.39 12.84
C ASN A 554 -11.28 11.78 12.63
N ALA A 555 -11.68 11.55 11.37
CA ALA A 555 -12.95 10.91 11.04
C ALA A 555 -13.03 9.45 11.52
N ARG A 556 -11.88 8.77 11.67
CA ARG A 556 -11.77 7.37 12.15
C ARG A 556 -11.49 7.26 13.65
N ALA A 557 -11.11 8.34 14.33
CA ALA A 557 -10.76 8.29 15.75
C ALA A 557 -12.01 7.97 16.59
N ARG A 558 -11.89 7.01 17.50
CA ARG A 558 -12.99 6.63 18.41
C ARG A 558 -12.55 6.59 19.87
N THR A 559 -11.25 6.43 20.14
CA THR A 559 -10.67 6.34 21.48
C THR A 559 -9.66 7.47 21.77
N ASP A 560 -9.41 7.76 23.04
CA ASP A 560 -8.33 8.68 23.44
C ASP A 560 -6.96 8.24 22.93
N GLY A 561 -6.76 6.92 22.78
CA GLY A 561 -5.56 6.35 22.17
C GLY A 561 -5.42 6.70 20.69
N ASP A 562 -6.53 6.81 19.95
CA ASP A 562 -6.50 7.24 18.54
C ASP A 562 -6.20 8.74 18.43
N HIS A 563 -6.81 9.57 19.28
CA HIS A 563 -6.49 11.00 19.33
C HIS A 563 -5.03 11.26 19.71
N LYS A 564 -4.46 10.48 20.63
CA LYS A 564 -3.03 10.56 20.95
C LYS A 564 -2.15 10.22 19.73
N LYS A 565 -2.50 9.18 18.95
CA LYS A 565 -1.79 8.85 17.71
C LYS A 565 -1.89 9.96 16.66
N ILE A 566 -3.01 10.69 16.62
CA ILE A 566 -3.14 11.86 15.73
C ILE A 566 -2.14 12.94 16.12
N ALA A 567 -2.07 13.30 17.40
CA ALA A 567 -1.08 14.27 17.89
C ALA A 567 0.38 13.82 17.62
N GLU A 568 0.67 12.52 17.74
CA GLU A 568 1.98 11.95 17.37
C GLU A 568 2.28 12.13 15.87
N VAL A 569 1.29 11.91 14.99
CA VAL A 569 1.43 12.11 13.54
C VAL A 569 1.58 13.59 13.19
N GLU A 570 0.80 14.47 13.80
CA GLU A 570 0.93 15.93 13.64
C GLU A 570 2.34 16.41 14.00
N MET A 571 2.87 15.93 15.14
CA MET A 571 4.22 16.26 15.58
C MET A 571 5.30 15.72 14.63
N ASP A 572 5.15 14.48 14.13
CA ASP A 572 6.08 13.90 13.15
C ASP A 572 6.06 14.70 11.83
N HIS A 573 4.88 15.01 11.31
CA HIS A 573 4.73 15.82 10.10
C HIS A 573 5.33 17.20 10.29
N ALA A 574 5.04 17.88 11.40
CA ALA A 574 5.57 19.20 11.69
C ALA A 574 7.10 19.19 11.88
N GLY A 575 7.66 18.14 12.49
CA GLY A 575 9.11 17.94 12.58
C GLY A 575 9.77 17.82 11.20
N MET A 576 9.20 16.99 10.32
CA MET A 576 9.73 16.77 8.97
C MET A 576 9.56 17.98 8.05
N ILE A 577 8.39 18.63 8.09
CA ILE A 577 8.12 19.86 7.34
C ILE A 577 9.02 20.98 7.83
N GLY A 578 9.19 21.15 9.15
CA GLY A 578 10.09 22.15 9.71
C GLY A 578 11.55 21.91 9.31
N ALA A 579 12.02 20.66 9.29
CA ALA A 579 13.35 20.33 8.80
C ALA A 579 13.55 20.73 7.33
N LEU A 580 12.53 20.59 6.49
CA LEU A 580 12.55 21.06 5.11
C LEU A 580 12.53 22.60 5.01
N LEU A 581 11.69 23.26 5.81
CA LEU A 581 11.56 24.73 5.85
C LEU A 581 12.81 25.44 6.37
N LEU A 582 13.61 24.82 7.24
CA LEU A 582 14.91 25.37 7.65
C LEU A 582 15.91 25.49 6.49
N ARG A 583 15.65 24.81 5.37
CA ARG A 583 16.47 24.85 4.15
C ARG A 583 16.01 25.90 3.15
N THR A 584 15.06 26.76 3.53
CA THR A 584 14.57 27.84 2.68
C THR A 584 15.66 28.88 2.41
N PRO A 585 15.92 29.21 1.12
CA PRO A 585 16.86 30.27 0.78
C PRO A 585 16.39 31.63 1.30
N SER A 586 17.30 32.45 1.81
CA SER A 586 16.97 33.74 2.43
C SER A 586 16.22 34.73 1.53
N GLN A 587 16.42 34.61 0.21
CA GLN A 587 15.73 35.39 -0.82
C GLN A 587 14.23 35.04 -0.97
N GLU A 588 13.81 33.85 -0.54
CA GLU A 588 12.42 33.38 -0.69
C GLU A 588 11.53 33.83 0.49
N PHE A 589 12.10 34.17 1.66
CA PHE A 589 11.35 34.56 2.86
C PHE A 589 10.35 35.70 2.64
N ALA A 590 10.68 36.67 1.78
CA ALA A 590 9.76 37.78 1.49
C ALA A 590 8.47 37.30 0.81
N ALA A 591 8.57 36.31 -0.09
CA ALA A 591 7.44 35.77 -0.83
C ALA A 591 6.51 34.90 0.04
N ILE A 592 7.04 34.33 1.12
CA ILE A 592 6.32 33.43 2.04
C ILE A 592 6.09 34.05 3.43
N CYS A 593 6.17 35.37 3.57
CA CYS A 593 6.14 36.04 4.87
C CYS A 593 4.84 35.84 5.69
N ARG A 594 3.76 35.37 5.06
CA ARG A 594 2.49 35.02 5.73
C ARG A 594 2.35 33.53 6.05
N LEU A 595 3.21 32.69 5.47
CA LEU A 595 3.20 31.24 5.69
C LEU A 595 3.33 30.83 7.17
N PRO A 596 4.08 31.53 8.06
CA PRO A 596 4.14 31.16 9.47
C PRO A 596 2.76 31.07 10.14
N ASP A 597 1.84 32.00 9.87
CA ASP A 597 0.51 31.98 10.47
C ASP A 597 -0.40 30.94 9.80
N ALA A 598 -0.24 30.72 8.49
CA ALA A 598 -0.91 29.64 7.78
C ALA A 598 -0.55 28.26 8.36
N LEU A 599 0.71 28.04 8.74
CA LEU A 599 1.16 26.79 9.40
C LEU A 599 0.45 26.57 10.73
N GLU A 600 0.20 27.64 11.50
CA GLU A 600 -0.57 27.56 12.75
C GLU A 600 -2.01 27.14 12.48
N ARG A 601 -2.67 27.80 11.51
CA ARG A 601 -4.05 27.51 11.12
C ARG A 601 -4.24 26.09 10.60
N LEU A 602 -3.22 25.53 9.93
CA LEU A 602 -3.22 24.16 9.42
C LEU A 602 -2.88 23.09 10.48
N GLY A 603 -2.64 23.47 11.74
CA GLY A 603 -2.29 22.51 12.80
C GLY A 603 -0.84 22.01 12.74
N ILE A 604 0.02 22.70 11.97
CA ILE A 604 1.46 22.39 11.83
C ILE A 604 2.29 23.40 12.65
N SER A 605 1.79 23.76 13.83
CA SER A 605 2.31 24.84 14.67
C SER A 605 3.80 24.71 15.00
N PHE A 606 4.31 23.48 15.16
CA PHE A 606 5.75 23.30 15.43
C PHE A 606 6.63 23.71 14.24
N ALA A 607 6.17 23.49 13.00
CA ALA A 607 6.91 23.90 11.79
C ALA A 607 6.94 25.42 11.60
N ARG A 608 6.04 26.18 12.23
CA ARG A 608 6.06 27.65 12.24
C ARG A 608 7.38 28.18 12.81
N ALA A 609 7.91 27.55 13.86
CA ALA A 609 9.17 27.93 14.48
C ALA A 609 10.35 27.82 13.50
N ALA A 610 10.32 26.83 12.60
CA ALA A 610 11.33 26.63 11.56
C ALA A 610 11.40 27.76 10.52
N LEU A 611 10.35 28.58 10.37
CA LEU A 611 10.39 29.78 9.52
C LEU A 611 10.66 31.05 10.33
N LEU A 612 9.99 31.22 11.48
CA LEU A 612 10.14 32.43 12.28
C LEU A 612 11.57 32.63 12.79
N TYR A 613 12.28 31.56 13.14
CA TYR A 613 13.64 31.66 13.65
C TYR A 613 14.64 32.17 12.60
N PRO A 614 14.78 31.56 11.40
CA PRO A 614 15.61 32.11 10.33
C PRO A 614 15.20 33.53 9.86
N MET A 615 13.91 33.87 9.97
CA MET A 615 13.39 35.21 9.65
C MET A 615 13.72 36.28 10.72
N GLY A 616 14.25 35.89 11.88
CA GLY A 616 14.67 36.81 12.95
C GLY A 616 13.60 37.11 14.02
N TYR A 617 12.62 36.23 14.20
CA TYR A 617 11.49 36.40 15.14
C TYR A 617 11.62 35.54 16.41
N GLU A 618 12.82 35.38 16.96
CA GLU A 618 13.04 34.67 18.23
C GLU A 618 12.25 35.31 19.40
N ASP A 619 12.10 36.64 19.39
CA ASP A 619 11.28 37.40 20.34
C ASP A 619 9.82 36.94 20.37
N VAL A 620 9.25 36.66 19.19
CA VAL A 620 7.90 36.12 19.05
C VAL A 620 7.86 34.68 19.58
N LEU A 621 8.82 33.84 19.19
CA LEU A 621 8.88 32.44 19.63
C LEU A 621 9.00 32.28 21.15
N ARG A 622 9.72 33.18 21.82
CA ARG A 622 9.81 33.22 23.29
C ARG A 622 8.52 33.72 23.94
N THR A 623 7.90 34.76 23.37
CA THR A 623 6.63 35.33 23.88
C THR A 623 5.48 34.33 23.77
N GLU A 624 5.44 33.55 22.69
CA GLU A 624 4.42 32.54 22.43
C GLU A 624 4.73 31.18 23.11
N GLY A 625 5.90 31.04 23.75
CA GLY A 625 6.27 29.87 24.54
C GLY A 625 6.83 28.68 23.75
N TYR A 626 7.13 28.83 22.45
CA TYR A 626 7.86 27.81 21.67
C TYR A 626 9.29 27.60 22.18
N ILE A 627 9.92 28.68 22.65
CA ILE A 627 11.24 28.66 23.26
C ILE A 627 11.09 28.99 24.75
N PRO A 628 11.46 28.08 25.68
CA PRO A 628 11.40 28.35 27.12
C PRO A 628 12.20 29.60 27.50
N ALA A 629 11.69 30.37 28.47
CA ALA A 629 12.35 31.60 28.93
C ALA A 629 13.77 31.34 29.51
N GLU A 630 14.00 30.13 30.02
CA GLU A 630 15.28 29.72 30.61
C GLU A 630 16.30 29.23 29.56
N GLU A 631 15.88 29.00 28.31
CA GLU A 631 16.74 28.48 27.26
C GLU A 631 17.71 29.55 26.73
N THR A 632 19.00 29.23 26.65
CA THR A 632 20.03 30.19 26.25
C THR A 632 20.05 30.37 24.72
N PRO A 633 20.50 31.52 24.19
CA PRO A 633 20.64 31.71 22.75
C PRO A 633 21.50 30.64 22.06
N GLU A 634 22.54 30.14 22.75
CA GLU A 634 23.39 29.05 22.25
C GLU A 634 22.61 27.73 22.18
N GLY A 635 21.79 27.43 23.20
CA GLY A 635 20.93 26.25 23.21
C GLY A 635 19.90 26.27 22.08
N VAL A 636 19.25 27.42 21.85
CA VAL A 636 18.33 27.62 20.71
C VAL A 636 19.06 27.39 19.39
N THR A 637 20.23 27.99 19.20
CA THR A 637 21.03 27.81 17.97
C THR A 637 21.41 26.35 17.76
N SER A 638 21.83 25.64 18.82
CA SER A 638 22.15 24.20 18.75
C SER A 638 20.93 23.38 18.32
N PHE A 639 19.76 23.66 18.90
CA PHE A 639 18.52 22.96 18.57
C PHE A 639 18.16 23.09 17.07
N PHE A 640 18.19 24.32 16.52
CA PHE A 640 17.89 24.53 15.10
C PHE A 640 18.96 23.96 14.16
N ASN A 641 20.23 23.94 14.57
CA ASN A 641 21.29 23.26 13.83
C ASN A 641 21.07 21.74 13.78
N ASP A 642 20.70 21.14 14.92
CA ASP A 642 20.38 19.71 14.99
C ASP A 642 19.15 19.36 14.16
N TRP A 643 18.11 20.21 14.19
CA TRP A 643 16.90 20.04 13.39
C TRP A 643 17.19 20.17 11.87
N TYR A 644 18.00 21.15 11.47
CA TYR A 644 18.48 21.26 10.09
C TYR A 644 19.24 20.00 9.65
N ALA A 645 20.14 19.49 10.50
CA ALA A 645 20.92 18.29 10.22
C ALA A 645 20.06 17.01 10.12
N GLN A 646 18.92 16.95 10.82
CA GLN A 646 17.95 15.86 10.66
C GLN A 646 17.38 15.81 9.24
N GLY A 647 17.18 16.96 8.57
CA GLY A 647 16.72 17.00 7.19
C GLY A 647 17.67 16.30 6.22
N ALA A 648 18.98 16.50 6.38
CA ALA A 648 20.00 15.80 5.60
C ALA A 648 20.02 14.29 5.88
N LYS A 649 19.95 13.88 7.15
CA LYS A 649 19.88 12.46 7.56
C LYS A 649 18.62 11.78 7.02
N ALA A 650 17.51 12.51 7.01
CA ALA A 650 16.24 12.07 6.43
C ALA A 650 16.24 12.15 4.90
N GLY A 651 17.32 12.56 4.23
CA GLY A 651 17.44 12.63 2.77
C GLY A 651 16.41 13.56 2.12
N LEU A 652 16.11 14.69 2.76
CA LEU A 652 15.28 15.76 2.21
C LEU A 652 16.02 16.52 1.11
N PRO A 653 15.32 17.19 0.19
CA PRO A 653 15.96 18.02 -0.83
C PRO A 653 16.62 19.27 -0.22
N ASP A 654 17.56 19.86 -0.96
CA ASP A 654 18.37 21.00 -0.50
C ASP A 654 17.55 22.27 -0.26
N LYS A 655 16.35 22.37 -0.84
CA LYS A 655 15.39 23.43 -0.59
C LYS A 655 13.95 22.96 -0.84
N PRO A 656 12.95 23.55 -0.19
CA PRO A 656 11.54 23.35 -0.54
C PRO A 656 11.20 23.92 -1.93
N ASP A 657 10.17 23.35 -2.56
CA ASP A 657 9.49 23.93 -3.71
C ASP A 657 8.13 24.47 -3.26
N TYR A 658 7.98 25.80 -3.34
CA TYR A 658 6.75 26.53 -3.01
C TYR A 658 5.77 26.66 -4.18
N ALA A 659 6.19 26.32 -5.40
CA ALA A 659 5.41 26.49 -6.63
C ALA A 659 4.77 27.89 -6.77
N LEU A 660 5.54 28.93 -6.49
CA LEU A 660 5.09 30.34 -6.53
C LEU A 660 5.00 30.91 -7.96
N CYS A 661 5.63 30.26 -8.93
CA CYS A 661 5.72 30.73 -10.31
C CYS A 661 4.62 30.12 -11.19
N GLU A 662 4.28 30.79 -12.29
CA GLU A 662 3.41 30.24 -13.35
C GLU A 662 3.99 29.00 -14.02
N ARG A 663 5.31 28.81 -13.91
CA ARG A 663 6.01 27.61 -14.36
C ARG A 663 6.71 26.93 -13.18
N VAL A 664 6.59 25.61 -13.11
CA VAL A 664 7.23 24.77 -12.09
C VAL A 664 8.23 23.81 -12.74
N PHE A 665 9.22 23.36 -11.98
CA PHE A 665 10.33 22.56 -12.48
C PHE A 665 10.40 21.23 -11.75
N LEU A 666 10.15 20.13 -12.45
CA LEU A 666 10.27 18.77 -11.92
C LEU A 666 11.60 18.18 -12.36
N LYS A 667 12.36 17.58 -11.43
CA LYS A 667 13.70 17.03 -11.72
C LYS A 667 13.79 15.56 -11.35
N SER A 668 14.47 14.79 -12.18
CA SER A 668 14.86 13.41 -11.89
C SER A 668 16.30 13.15 -12.34
N ARG A 669 16.94 12.13 -11.77
CA ARG A 669 18.23 11.62 -12.23
C ARG A 669 18.10 10.15 -12.57
N VAL A 670 18.12 9.83 -13.86
CA VAL A 670 17.95 8.46 -14.37
C VAL A 670 19.20 8.07 -15.15
N LEU A 671 19.80 6.95 -14.75
CA LEU A 671 21.08 6.46 -15.30
C LEU A 671 22.20 7.53 -15.30
N GLY A 672 22.16 8.42 -14.30
CA GLY A 672 23.09 9.54 -14.14
C GLY A 672 22.84 10.76 -15.01
N CYS A 673 21.88 10.74 -15.94
CA CYS A 673 21.43 11.92 -16.69
C CYS A 673 20.44 12.75 -15.85
N GLU A 674 20.60 14.07 -15.83
CA GLU A 674 19.65 14.97 -15.19
C GLU A 674 18.52 15.37 -16.14
N ILE A 675 17.29 15.01 -15.78
CA ILE A 675 16.10 15.27 -16.60
C ILE A 675 15.26 16.31 -15.90
N THR A 676 15.04 17.44 -16.57
CA THR A 676 14.25 18.56 -16.04
C THR A 676 13.01 18.77 -16.90
N LEU A 677 11.84 18.72 -16.27
CA LEU A 677 10.56 19.07 -16.89
C LEU A 677 10.15 20.46 -16.41
N GLU A 678 10.02 21.40 -17.34
CA GLU A 678 9.46 22.73 -17.12
C GLU A 678 7.98 22.70 -17.53
N THR A 679 7.08 22.94 -16.58
CA THR A 679 5.63 22.78 -16.82
C THR A 679 4.88 24.06 -16.47
N ALA A 680 3.76 24.30 -17.14
CA ALA A 680 2.79 25.28 -16.64
C ALA A 680 2.19 24.78 -15.31
N ASN A 681 2.01 25.68 -14.35
CA ASN A 681 1.48 25.36 -13.02
C ASN A 681 -0.04 25.13 -13.04
N ASN A 682 -0.45 24.00 -13.61
CA ASN A 682 -1.83 23.51 -13.62
C ASN A 682 -1.84 21.97 -13.53
N LEU A 683 -2.99 21.39 -13.18
CA LEU A 683 -3.15 19.95 -12.97
C LEU A 683 -2.77 19.11 -14.20
N THR A 684 -3.20 19.53 -15.39
CA THR A 684 -2.98 18.75 -16.62
C THR A 684 -1.50 18.73 -16.99
N SER A 685 -0.85 19.89 -17.09
CA SER A 685 0.58 19.99 -17.44
C SER A 685 1.47 19.30 -16.42
N THR A 686 1.19 19.51 -15.13
CA THR A 686 1.94 18.89 -14.04
C THR A 686 1.71 17.37 -14.03
N GLY A 687 0.48 16.91 -14.14
CA GLY A 687 0.15 15.48 -14.20
C GLY A 687 0.80 14.76 -15.40
N ILE A 688 0.88 15.40 -16.57
CA ILE A 688 1.60 14.84 -17.73
C ILE A 688 3.10 14.74 -17.43
N ALA A 689 3.68 15.75 -16.80
CA ALA A 689 5.10 15.75 -16.46
C ALA A 689 5.46 14.70 -15.40
N GLU A 690 4.62 14.57 -14.36
CA GLU A 690 4.71 13.52 -13.35
C GLU A 690 4.59 12.12 -13.98
N ALA A 691 3.71 11.96 -14.98
CA ALA A 691 3.57 10.71 -15.73
C ALA A 691 4.83 10.37 -16.54
N ILE A 692 5.41 11.34 -17.26
CA ILE A 692 6.66 11.15 -18.02
C ILE A 692 7.80 10.73 -17.09
N LEU A 693 8.01 11.45 -15.99
CA LEU A 693 9.11 11.16 -15.07
C LEU A 693 8.92 9.81 -14.38
N GLY A 694 7.75 9.52 -13.83
CA GLY A 694 7.50 8.25 -13.16
C GLY A 694 7.55 7.05 -14.10
N ALA A 695 7.05 7.19 -15.33
CA ALA A 695 7.14 6.12 -16.33
C ALA A 695 8.58 5.88 -16.79
N LEU A 696 9.37 6.94 -16.99
CA LEU A 696 10.78 6.82 -17.36
C LEU A 696 11.62 6.17 -16.26
N GLU A 697 11.39 6.57 -15.01
CA GLU A 697 12.03 5.95 -13.85
C GLU A 697 11.65 4.47 -13.71
N ALA A 698 10.36 4.15 -13.78
CA ALA A 698 9.88 2.77 -13.66
C ALA A 698 10.36 1.86 -14.81
N LEU A 699 10.47 2.41 -16.03
CA LEU A 699 11.01 1.70 -17.18
C LEU A 699 12.50 1.36 -16.96
N LEU A 700 13.30 2.35 -16.56
CA LEU A 700 14.76 2.25 -16.51
C LEU A 700 15.32 1.77 -15.17
N ALA A 701 14.47 1.48 -14.18
CA ALA A 701 14.90 1.13 -12.84
C ALA A 701 15.94 0.00 -12.78
N THR A 702 15.74 -1.07 -13.55
CA THR A 702 16.66 -2.22 -13.54
C THR A 702 17.80 -2.10 -14.56
N SER A 703 17.81 -1.02 -15.36
CA SER A 703 18.80 -0.82 -16.43
C SER A 703 20.22 -0.57 -15.90
N LEU A 704 20.43 -0.30 -14.60
CA LEU A 704 21.76 -0.23 -14.00
C LEU A 704 22.51 -1.57 -14.01
N ASN A 705 21.78 -2.69 -14.09
CA ASN A 705 22.36 -4.02 -14.23
C ASN A 705 22.89 -4.30 -15.65
N HIS A 706 22.74 -3.35 -16.57
CA HIS A 706 23.13 -3.47 -17.97
C HIS A 706 24.13 -2.38 -18.37
N ARG A 707 24.89 -2.65 -19.43
CA ARG A 707 25.84 -1.68 -19.98
C ARG A 707 25.11 -0.59 -20.76
N MET A 708 24.77 0.50 -20.07
CA MET A 708 24.14 1.68 -20.66
C MET A 708 25.20 2.70 -21.10
N LEU A 709 25.10 3.16 -22.35
CA LEU A 709 25.94 4.18 -22.94
C LEU A 709 25.27 5.56 -22.78
N PRO A 710 25.88 6.53 -22.09
CA PRO A 710 25.33 7.87 -21.96
C PRO A 710 25.48 8.65 -23.28
N LEU A 711 24.42 9.31 -23.71
CA LEU A 711 24.39 10.16 -24.91
C LEU A 711 24.38 11.65 -24.55
N LEU A 712 23.78 12.00 -23.39
CA LEU A 712 23.69 13.35 -22.83
C LEU A 712 23.89 13.30 -21.32
N ASP A 713 24.33 14.42 -20.72
CA ASP A 713 24.39 14.57 -19.26
C ASP A 713 23.16 15.25 -18.66
N ARG A 714 22.39 15.97 -19.49
CA ARG A 714 21.14 16.62 -19.13
C ARG A 714 20.15 16.65 -20.29
N LEU A 715 18.86 16.64 -19.98
CA LEU A 715 17.78 16.82 -20.95
C LEU A 715 16.67 17.69 -20.36
N THR A 716 16.25 18.70 -21.11
CA THR A 716 15.11 19.56 -20.74
C THR A 716 13.90 19.20 -21.58
N ILE A 717 12.76 19.05 -20.91
CA ILE A 717 11.46 18.83 -21.54
C ILE A 717 10.51 19.91 -21.04
N ARG A 718 9.65 20.40 -21.91
CA ARG A 718 8.81 21.57 -21.70
C ARG A 718 7.36 21.21 -21.96
N VAL A 719 6.49 21.31 -20.95
CA VAL A 719 5.12 20.79 -20.98
C VAL A 719 4.11 21.93 -20.83
N TYR A 720 3.36 22.23 -21.89
CA TYR A 720 2.44 23.38 -21.89
C TYR A 720 1.12 23.09 -22.61
N PRO A 721 0.03 23.78 -22.20
CA PRO A 721 -1.23 23.71 -22.92
C PRO A 721 -1.14 24.40 -24.28
N ALA A 722 -1.78 23.81 -25.30
CA ALA A 722 -1.90 24.36 -26.64
C ALA A 722 -3.33 24.14 -27.19
N GLU A 723 -3.75 24.99 -28.13
CA GLU A 723 -4.96 24.73 -28.92
C GLU A 723 -4.64 23.67 -29.98
N MET A 724 -5.22 22.48 -29.82
CA MET A 724 -4.95 21.34 -30.70
C MET A 724 -6.19 20.47 -30.91
N PRO A 725 -6.35 19.86 -32.10
CA PRO A 725 -7.41 18.90 -32.35
C PRO A 725 -7.09 17.56 -31.66
N GLY A 726 -8.06 17.03 -30.93
CA GLY A 726 -7.96 15.73 -30.23
C GLY A 726 -7.50 15.83 -28.77
N VAL A 727 -7.39 14.67 -28.11
CA VAL A 727 -7.12 14.54 -26.66
C VAL A 727 -5.70 14.07 -26.34
N VAL A 728 -4.90 13.75 -27.36
CA VAL A 728 -3.57 13.13 -27.20
C VAL A 728 -2.51 14.22 -27.13
N PRO A 729 -1.63 14.23 -26.11
CA PRO A 729 -0.47 15.10 -26.11
C PRO A 729 0.47 14.78 -27.30
N LYS A 730 1.34 15.73 -27.65
CA LYS A 730 2.36 15.57 -28.70
C LYS A 730 3.73 15.89 -28.14
N LEU A 731 4.70 15.02 -28.40
CA LEU A 731 6.11 15.24 -28.10
C LEU A 731 6.88 15.50 -29.40
N GLU A 732 7.60 16.62 -29.45
CA GLU A 732 8.53 16.96 -30.51
C GLU A 732 9.88 17.34 -29.91
N PHE A 733 10.97 17.13 -30.64
CA PHE A 733 12.30 17.58 -30.20
C PHE A 733 12.79 18.69 -31.11
N VAL A 734 13.24 19.78 -30.52
CA VAL A 734 13.85 20.93 -31.19
C VAL A 734 15.28 21.14 -30.70
N ASP A 735 16.10 21.83 -31.48
CA ASP A 735 17.43 22.28 -31.07
C ASP A 735 17.36 23.76 -30.69
N GLU A 736 17.63 24.09 -29.42
CA GLU A 736 17.60 25.45 -28.91
C GLU A 736 18.98 25.88 -28.40
N GLY A 737 19.71 26.60 -29.26
CA GLY A 737 21.05 27.08 -28.94
C GLY A 737 22.03 25.93 -28.71
N GLY A 738 21.97 24.89 -29.54
CA GLY A 738 22.88 23.75 -29.46
C GLY A 738 22.53 22.69 -28.42
N GLU A 739 21.35 22.76 -27.81
CA GLU A 739 20.86 21.75 -26.86
C GLU A 739 19.54 21.15 -27.34
N PRO A 740 19.36 19.81 -27.26
CA PRO A 740 18.08 19.18 -27.56
C PRO A 740 17.05 19.48 -26.45
N VAL A 741 15.89 20.00 -26.84
CA VAL A 741 14.77 20.28 -25.94
C VAL A 741 13.52 19.54 -26.42
N GLY A 742 12.89 18.79 -25.52
CA GLY A 742 11.60 18.16 -25.79
C GLY A 742 10.45 19.14 -25.55
N LEU A 743 9.54 19.29 -26.51
CA LEU A 743 8.33 20.10 -26.39
C LEU A 743 7.12 19.16 -26.33
N VAL A 744 6.41 19.19 -25.21
CA VAL A 744 5.15 18.48 -25.00
C VAL A 744 4.00 19.47 -25.02
N THR A 745 3.14 19.36 -26.04
CA THR A 745 1.91 20.15 -26.15
C THR A 745 0.70 19.27 -25.86
N HIS A 746 -0.28 19.82 -25.14
CA HIS A 746 -1.50 19.08 -24.75
C HIS A 746 -2.73 19.99 -24.70
N PRO A 747 -3.96 19.45 -24.82
CA PRO A 747 -5.17 20.25 -24.62
C PRO A 747 -5.27 20.72 -23.15
N LYS A 748 -5.98 21.83 -22.90
CA LYS A 748 -6.13 22.40 -21.55
C LYS A 748 -6.67 21.39 -20.52
N LEU A 749 -7.61 20.56 -20.96
CA LEU A 749 -8.23 19.48 -20.18
C LEU A 749 -8.15 18.18 -20.98
N LEU A 750 -7.82 17.08 -20.31
CA LEU A 750 -7.88 15.74 -20.88
C LEU A 750 -9.24 15.13 -20.52
N VAL A 751 -10.16 15.11 -21.47
CA VAL A 751 -11.49 14.50 -21.32
C VAL A 751 -11.64 13.43 -22.39
N PHE A 752 -11.77 12.16 -21.98
CA PHE A 752 -11.87 11.01 -22.88
C PHE A 752 -13.34 10.63 -23.08
N LYS A 753 -13.76 10.45 -24.34
CA LYS A 753 -15.15 10.16 -24.72
C LYS A 753 -15.48 8.68 -24.80
N ASP A 754 -14.50 7.85 -25.14
CA ASP A 754 -14.67 6.41 -25.32
C ASP A 754 -13.42 5.64 -24.89
N ARG A 755 -13.50 4.31 -24.93
CA ARG A 755 -12.41 3.40 -24.57
C ARG A 755 -11.18 3.59 -25.45
N GLU A 756 -11.34 3.89 -26.74
CA GLU A 756 -10.20 4.09 -27.64
C GLU A 756 -9.43 5.35 -27.25
N GLU A 757 -10.14 6.44 -26.98
CA GLU A 757 -9.55 7.69 -26.48
C GLU A 757 -8.83 7.49 -25.13
N VAL A 758 -9.37 6.69 -24.20
CA VAL A 758 -8.69 6.39 -22.92
C VAL A 758 -7.34 5.70 -23.13
N LEU A 759 -7.22 4.81 -24.12
CA LEU A 759 -5.97 4.11 -24.42
C LEU A 759 -4.95 4.97 -25.17
N THR A 760 -5.35 6.11 -25.75
CA THR A 760 -4.42 6.99 -26.46
C THR A 760 -3.34 7.58 -25.55
N PHE A 761 -3.67 7.91 -24.31
CA PHE A 761 -2.71 8.52 -23.38
C PHE A 761 -1.60 7.54 -22.95
N PRO A 762 -1.90 6.31 -22.49
CA PRO A 762 -0.85 5.31 -22.21
C PRO A 762 0.01 4.96 -23.43
N ASN A 763 -0.59 4.86 -24.62
CA ASN A 763 0.14 4.60 -25.86
C ASN A 763 1.10 5.75 -26.22
N TRP A 764 0.62 6.99 -26.13
CA TRP A 764 1.47 8.17 -26.32
C TRP A 764 2.59 8.23 -25.28
N LEU A 765 2.30 7.93 -24.02
CA LEU A 765 3.28 7.94 -22.94
C LEU A 765 4.38 6.91 -23.18
N ARG A 766 4.02 5.69 -23.62
CA ARG A 766 4.97 4.64 -24.02
C ARG A 766 5.93 5.16 -25.08
N ASP A 767 5.39 5.67 -26.18
CA ASP A 767 6.18 6.10 -27.33
C ASP A 767 7.06 7.32 -26.97
N SER A 768 6.53 8.20 -26.12
CA SER A 768 7.25 9.38 -25.63
C SER A 768 8.41 9.02 -24.71
N VAL A 769 8.20 8.13 -23.74
CA VAL A 769 9.25 7.70 -22.80
C VAL A 769 10.38 6.99 -23.53
N LEU A 770 10.07 6.13 -24.51
CA LEU A 770 11.09 5.51 -25.37
C LEU A 770 11.85 6.56 -26.20
N SER A 771 11.13 7.52 -26.79
CA SER A 771 11.76 8.60 -27.57
C SER A 771 12.67 9.46 -26.70
N ILE A 772 12.27 9.75 -25.45
CA ILE A 772 13.07 10.49 -24.45
C ILE A 772 14.30 9.68 -24.05
N MET A 773 14.15 8.40 -23.71
CA MET A 773 15.26 7.52 -23.35
C MET A 773 16.36 7.56 -24.42
N LEU A 774 15.97 7.37 -25.69
CA LEU A 774 16.90 7.35 -26.83
C LEU A 774 17.63 8.67 -27.08
N LYS A 775 17.23 9.78 -26.44
CA LYS A 775 17.99 11.03 -26.48
C LYS A 775 19.17 11.05 -25.53
N PHE A 776 19.07 10.42 -24.36
CA PHE A 776 20.11 10.55 -23.33
C PHE A 776 20.84 9.26 -22.99
N ALA A 777 20.31 8.08 -23.32
CA ALA A 777 20.96 6.81 -23.05
C ALA A 777 20.62 5.74 -24.09
N MET A 778 21.56 4.83 -24.35
CA MET A 778 21.35 3.68 -25.23
C MET A 778 21.99 2.42 -24.64
N PRO A 779 21.32 1.25 -24.64
CA PRO A 779 21.96 0.00 -24.26
C PRO A 779 23.05 -0.38 -25.27
N ALA A 780 24.20 -0.85 -24.79
CA ALA A 780 25.25 -1.36 -25.67
C ALA A 780 24.78 -2.58 -26.48
N GLU A 781 23.96 -3.44 -25.87
CA GLU A 781 23.35 -4.63 -26.47
C GLU A 781 21.82 -4.52 -26.39
N HIS A 782 21.23 -3.81 -27.35
CA HIS A 782 19.81 -3.44 -27.33
C HIS A 782 18.86 -4.65 -27.36
N GLU A 783 19.18 -5.71 -28.10
CA GLU A 783 18.36 -6.93 -28.14
C GLU A 783 18.34 -7.66 -26.79
N ALA A 784 19.52 -7.85 -26.18
CA ALA A 784 19.65 -8.52 -24.88
C ALA A 784 18.97 -7.72 -23.77
N TRP A 785 19.16 -6.40 -23.76
CA TRP A 785 18.49 -5.50 -22.83
C TRP A 785 16.97 -5.54 -23.00
N GLY A 786 16.48 -5.45 -24.24
CA GLY A 786 15.05 -5.47 -24.54
C GLY A 786 14.37 -6.76 -24.08
N LYS A 787 15.01 -7.92 -24.31
CA LYS A 787 14.50 -9.21 -23.86
C LYS A 787 14.31 -9.25 -22.33
N VAL A 788 15.34 -8.86 -21.57
CA VAL A 788 15.26 -8.89 -20.11
C VAL A 788 14.24 -7.88 -19.59
N VAL A 789 14.35 -6.61 -20.01
CA VAL A 789 13.54 -5.53 -19.45
C VAL A 789 12.07 -5.64 -19.88
N PHE A 790 11.77 -5.96 -21.14
CA PHE A 790 10.39 -6.02 -21.61
C PHE A 790 9.73 -7.39 -21.41
N GLU A 791 10.41 -8.49 -21.73
CA GLU A 791 9.81 -9.83 -21.66
C GLU A 791 9.89 -10.40 -20.23
N ASP A 792 11.09 -10.45 -19.64
CA ASP A 792 11.27 -11.09 -18.32
C ASP A 792 10.74 -10.23 -17.17
N GLU A 793 10.85 -8.91 -17.26
CA GLU A 793 10.49 -8.00 -16.17
C GLU A 793 9.17 -7.23 -16.38
N SER A 794 8.55 -7.37 -17.55
CA SER A 794 7.30 -6.70 -17.90
C SER A 794 7.38 -5.18 -17.70
N ALA A 795 8.48 -4.54 -18.09
CA ALA A 795 8.74 -3.13 -17.77
C ALA A 795 7.65 -2.16 -18.29
N PHE A 796 6.97 -2.46 -19.41
CA PHE A 796 5.83 -1.66 -19.86
C PHE A 796 4.63 -1.73 -18.92
N ALA A 797 4.31 -2.91 -18.38
CA ALA A 797 3.24 -3.04 -17.41
C ALA A 797 3.53 -2.18 -16.18
N ARG A 798 4.72 -2.31 -15.58
CA ARG A 798 5.07 -1.50 -14.39
C ARG A 798 5.24 0.00 -14.68
N SER A 799 5.56 0.41 -15.91
CA SER A 799 5.76 1.83 -16.25
C SER A 799 4.53 2.56 -16.78
N LEU A 800 3.51 1.86 -17.28
CA LEU A 800 2.35 2.48 -17.94
C LEU A 800 1.04 2.27 -17.19
N THR A 801 0.84 1.13 -16.54
CA THR A 801 -0.44 0.76 -15.91
C THR A 801 -0.92 1.80 -14.90
N PHE A 802 0.00 2.35 -14.10
CA PHE A 802 -0.33 3.31 -13.03
C PHE A 802 0.11 4.74 -13.36
N SER A 803 0.17 5.08 -14.64
CA SER A 803 0.76 6.33 -15.12
C SER A 803 -0.25 7.32 -15.70
N ASN A 804 -1.56 7.05 -15.56
CA ASN A 804 -2.60 8.04 -15.85
C ASN A 804 -2.75 9.05 -14.69
N ILE A 805 -1.66 9.74 -14.40
CA ILE A 805 -1.52 10.67 -13.28
C ILE A 805 -2.53 11.83 -13.34
N PRO A 806 -2.86 12.43 -14.51
CA PRO A 806 -3.90 13.46 -14.57
C PRO A 806 -5.24 13.02 -13.98
N VAL A 807 -5.68 11.79 -14.25
CA VAL A 807 -6.93 11.23 -13.68
C VAL A 807 -6.79 10.98 -12.17
N MET A 808 -5.67 10.42 -11.73
CA MET A 808 -5.42 10.17 -10.31
C MET A 808 -5.37 11.47 -9.49
N LEU A 809 -4.77 12.53 -10.03
CA LEU A 809 -4.77 13.85 -9.43
C LEU A 809 -6.19 14.44 -9.34
N GLY A 810 -7.03 14.22 -10.35
CA GLY A 810 -8.46 14.60 -10.29
C GLY A 810 -9.22 13.86 -9.18
N ASN A 811 -8.86 12.61 -8.88
CA ASN A 811 -9.43 11.86 -7.77
C ASN A 811 -9.01 12.45 -6.41
N LEU A 812 -7.74 12.87 -6.30
CA LEU A 812 -7.16 13.45 -5.09
C LEU A 812 -7.67 14.87 -4.79
N PHE A 813 -7.60 15.78 -5.76
CA PHE A 813 -7.92 17.20 -5.57
C PHE A 813 -9.42 17.52 -5.73
N GLY A 814 -10.17 16.72 -6.48
CA GLY A 814 -11.57 17.04 -6.79
C GLY A 814 -11.70 18.41 -7.47
N GLU A 815 -12.63 19.24 -6.98
CA GLU A 815 -12.91 20.57 -7.53
C GLU A 815 -11.97 21.68 -7.00
N LYS A 816 -11.33 21.46 -5.84
CA LYS A 816 -10.46 22.47 -5.19
C LYS A 816 -9.01 22.03 -5.31
N CYS A 817 -8.24 22.77 -6.11
CA CYS A 817 -6.84 22.46 -6.34
C CYS A 817 -5.93 23.52 -5.73
N ALA A 818 -4.99 23.10 -4.89
CA ALA A 818 -3.99 23.95 -4.25
C ALA A 818 -2.59 23.55 -4.75
N LEU A 819 -2.15 24.16 -5.86
CA LEU A 819 -0.88 23.84 -6.52
C LEU A 819 0.25 24.81 -6.16
N SER A 820 -0.08 25.92 -5.53
CA SER A 820 0.88 26.91 -5.03
C SER A 820 0.75 27.05 -3.52
N ILE A 821 1.84 27.44 -2.85
CA ILE A 821 1.76 27.76 -1.42
C ILE A 821 0.81 28.94 -1.14
N ASN A 822 0.61 29.83 -2.13
CA ASN A 822 -0.34 30.93 -2.02
C ASN A 822 -1.80 30.46 -1.85
N ASP A 823 -2.14 29.28 -2.35
CA ASP A 823 -3.49 28.70 -2.22
C ASP A 823 -3.79 28.27 -0.77
N TRP A 824 -2.75 28.16 0.05
CA TRP A 824 -2.81 27.80 1.48
C TRP A 824 -2.74 29.00 2.42
N ILE A 825 -2.50 30.21 1.90
CA ILE A 825 -2.39 31.44 2.68
C ILE A 825 -3.69 32.24 2.58
N GLU A 826 -4.26 32.62 3.71
CA GLU A 826 -5.46 33.44 3.80
C GLU A 826 -5.13 34.94 3.93
N SER A 827 -6.10 35.80 3.65
CA SER A 827 -5.93 37.26 3.74
C SER A 827 -5.62 37.73 5.15
N ASP A 828 -6.15 37.00 6.14
CA ASP A 828 -6.12 37.33 7.56
C ASP A 828 -4.89 36.77 8.27
N ASP A 829 -4.12 35.89 7.61
CA ASP A 829 -2.85 35.36 8.12
C ASP A 829 -1.84 36.51 8.33
N ARG A 830 -1.26 36.57 9.54
CA ARG A 830 -0.31 37.62 9.93
C ARG A 830 0.97 37.55 9.08
N SER A 831 1.43 38.73 8.66
CA SER A 831 2.68 38.87 7.89
C SER A 831 3.89 39.12 8.81
N TYR A 832 4.95 38.37 8.56
CA TYR A 832 6.25 38.41 9.25
C TYR A 832 7.37 38.70 8.22
N PRO A 833 7.59 39.97 7.83
CA PRO A 833 8.67 40.31 6.89
C PRO A 833 10.05 39.98 7.49
N PRO A 834 11.01 39.42 6.73
CA PRO A 834 12.29 39.00 7.30
C PRO A 834 13.07 40.20 7.89
N LYS A 835 13.54 40.08 9.13
CA LYS A 835 14.40 41.09 9.78
C LYS A 835 15.83 40.94 9.21
N LYS A 836 16.49 42.06 8.88
CA LYS A 836 17.89 42.07 8.38
C LYS A 836 18.86 42.62 9.43
N PRO A 837 20.08 42.04 9.58
CA PRO A 837 20.57 40.82 8.91
C PRO A 837 19.87 39.54 9.41
N ALA A 838 19.94 38.45 8.63
CA ALA A 838 19.37 37.16 9.03
C ALA A 838 20.00 36.71 10.36
N ALA A 839 19.17 36.37 11.35
CA ALA A 839 19.61 36.07 12.71
C ALA A 839 20.37 34.74 12.81
N TRP A 840 20.10 33.81 11.89
CA TRP A 840 20.67 32.47 11.87
C TRP A 840 21.11 32.09 10.45
N ILE A 841 22.28 31.47 10.35
CA ILE A 841 22.85 30.95 9.12
C ILE A 841 22.96 29.43 9.30
N PRO A 842 22.41 28.61 8.38
CA PRO A 842 22.57 27.17 8.45
C PRO A 842 24.04 26.79 8.53
N PRO A 843 24.41 25.80 9.38
CA PRO A 843 25.79 25.32 9.43
C PRO A 843 26.18 24.75 8.07
N GLU A 844 27.41 24.99 7.63
CA GLU A 844 27.93 24.30 6.45
C GLU A 844 27.97 22.79 6.71
N GLU A 845 27.30 22.02 5.85
CA GLU A 845 27.39 20.57 5.90
C GLU A 845 28.83 20.17 5.56
N PRO A 846 29.50 19.32 6.37
CA PRO A 846 30.84 18.87 6.06
C PRO A 846 30.84 18.14 4.71
N SER A 847 31.56 18.69 3.74
CA SER A 847 31.70 18.09 2.43
C SER A 847 32.93 17.19 2.40
N ASP A 848 32.71 15.88 2.40
CA ASP A 848 33.75 14.88 2.09
C ASP A 848 34.12 14.86 0.59
N ALA A 849 33.53 15.77 -0.20
CA ALA A 849 33.77 15.80 -1.63
C ALA A 849 35.19 16.31 -1.92
N LYS A 850 35.98 15.46 -2.58
CA LYS A 850 37.28 15.84 -3.15
C LYS A 850 37.16 15.92 -4.65
N THR A 851 37.95 16.76 -5.28
CA THR A 851 38.05 16.71 -6.74
C THR A 851 38.90 15.52 -7.16
N LEU A 852 38.65 14.96 -8.36
CA LEU A 852 39.46 13.86 -8.88
C LEU A 852 40.95 14.26 -9.00
N GLY A 853 41.24 15.52 -9.34
CA GLY A 853 42.62 16.02 -9.43
C GLY A 853 43.38 16.02 -8.10
N GLU A 854 42.66 16.07 -6.97
CA GLU A 854 43.22 16.01 -5.61
C GLU A 854 43.34 14.56 -5.08
N SER A 855 42.89 13.58 -5.86
CA SER A 855 42.81 12.17 -5.45
C SER A 855 43.86 11.32 -6.16
N LEU A 856 44.46 10.37 -5.44
CA LEU A 856 45.35 9.37 -6.05
C LEU A 856 44.53 8.38 -6.88
N ARG A 857 45.02 8.08 -8.09
CA ARG A 857 44.43 7.02 -8.92
C ARG A 857 44.78 5.66 -8.31
N GLY A 858 43.83 4.72 -8.35
CA GLY A 858 44.05 3.35 -7.87
C GLY A 858 44.99 2.58 -8.80
N GLU A 859 45.68 1.58 -8.25
CA GLU A 859 46.50 0.61 -8.99
C GLU A 859 45.73 -0.71 -9.17
N GLY A 860 45.85 -1.34 -10.34
CA GLY A 860 45.20 -2.62 -10.64
C GLY A 860 43.68 -2.60 -10.87
N ASP A 861 43.06 -3.79 -10.69
CA ASP A 861 41.62 -4.01 -10.88
C ASP A 861 40.82 -3.46 -9.67
N PRO A 862 39.56 -3.01 -9.87
CA PRO A 862 38.72 -2.57 -8.76
C PRO A 862 38.44 -3.73 -7.79
N PRO A 863 38.29 -3.46 -6.47
CA PRO A 863 37.94 -4.48 -5.48
C PRO A 863 36.67 -5.24 -5.84
N GLU A 864 36.58 -6.51 -5.43
CA GLU A 864 35.36 -7.30 -5.61
C GLU A 864 34.17 -6.64 -4.87
N GLY A 865 33.01 -6.57 -5.53
CA GLY A 865 31.83 -5.89 -5.00
C GLY A 865 31.89 -4.35 -5.01
N PHE A 866 32.93 -3.74 -5.58
CA PHE A 866 33.03 -2.27 -5.68
C PHE A 866 31.91 -1.65 -6.53
N PHE A 867 31.39 -2.39 -7.50
CA PHE A 867 30.28 -1.98 -8.37
C PHE A 867 29.09 -2.94 -8.21
N ASP A 868 28.47 -2.96 -7.03
CA ASP A 868 27.26 -3.74 -6.75
C ASP A 868 26.01 -3.02 -7.27
N THR A 869 25.66 -3.28 -8.54
CA THR A 869 24.53 -2.63 -9.22
C THR A 869 23.18 -2.87 -8.54
N GLU A 870 23.04 -3.96 -7.78
CA GLU A 870 21.79 -4.26 -7.07
C GLU A 870 21.53 -3.26 -5.92
N ARG A 871 22.60 -2.68 -5.35
CA ARG A 871 22.52 -1.73 -4.22
C ARG A 871 22.78 -0.28 -4.62
N LEU A 872 23.14 -0.02 -5.88
CA LEU A 872 23.42 1.32 -6.38
C LEU A 872 22.14 2.09 -6.69
N ARG A 873 22.03 3.33 -6.22
CA ARG A 873 20.93 4.20 -6.64
C ARG A 873 21.26 4.85 -7.98
N HIS A 874 20.23 5.20 -8.75
CA HIS A 874 20.43 5.99 -9.96
C HIS A 874 21.06 7.36 -9.69
N SER A 875 20.79 7.91 -8.49
CA SER A 875 21.39 9.16 -8.01
C SER A 875 22.81 8.99 -7.44
N ASP A 876 23.29 7.75 -7.31
CA ASP A 876 24.69 7.46 -6.99
C ASP A 876 25.60 7.58 -8.22
N ILE A 877 25.02 7.54 -9.43
CA ILE A 877 25.74 7.72 -10.70
C ILE A 877 25.49 9.14 -11.24
N LYS A 878 26.53 9.75 -11.82
CA LYS A 878 26.42 11.04 -12.51
C LYS A 878 27.09 10.98 -13.89
N VAL A 879 26.36 11.32 -14.93
CA VAL A 879 26.98 11.56 -16.24
C VAL A 879 27.54 12.98 -16.25
N VAL A 880 28.80 13.13 -16.65
CA VAL A 880 29.46 14.41 -16.84
C VAL A 880 30.04 14.42 -18.23
N SER A 881 29.39 15.13 -19.16
CA SER A 881 29.81 15.14 -20.55
C SER A 881 29.40 16.44 -21.26
N PRO A 882 30.35 17.20 -21.85
CA PRO A 882 30.03 18.26 -22.81
C PRO A 882 29.72 17.71 -24.21
N ILE A 883 29.79 16.38 -24.40
CA ILE A 883 29.59 15.72 -25.68
C ILE A 883 28.12 15.28 -25.80
N ASP A 884 27.40 15.89 -26.74
CA ASP A 884 26.19 15.32 -27.34
C ASP A 884 26.61 14.27 -28.37
N VAL A 885 26.49 12.99 -28.01
CA VAL A 885 27.00 11.90 -28.84
C VAL A 885 26.35 11.91 -30.22
N VAL A 886 25.01 12.02 -30.28
CA VAL A 886 24.24 11.99 -31.52
C VAL A 886 24.65 13.13 -32.45
N LYS A 887 24.82 14.34 -31.90
CA LYS A 887 25.18 15.52 -32.69
C LYS A 887 26.62 15.46 -33.21
N TRP A 888 27.56 14.99 -32.38
CA TRP A 888 28.95 14.80 -32.80
C TRP A 888 29.07 13.73 -33.90
N ASP A 889 28.29 12.64 -33.81
CA ASP A 889 28.25 11.62 -34.85
C ASP A 889 27.67 12.16 -36.17
N ALA A 890 26.62 13.01 -36.07
CA ALA A 890 26.06 13.72 -37.21
C ALA A 890 27.04 14.74 -37.83
N ALA A 891 27.87 15.41 -37.03
CA ALA A 891 28.86 16.38 -37.51
C ALA A 891 30.02 15.73 -38.28
N ARG A 892 30.36 14.46 -37.97
CA ARG A 892 31.47 13.71 -38.58
C ARG A 892 32.80 14.48 -38.47
N TRP A 893 33.31 14.59 -37.24
CA TRP A 893 34.65 15.13 -36.98
C TRP A 893 35.72 14.29 -37.70
N ASP A 894 36.64 14.92 -38.43
CA ASP A 894 37.62 14.20 -39.27
C ASP A 894 39.04 14.79 -39.25
N ALA A 895 39.23 16.02 -38.74
CA ALA A 895 40.57 16.61 -38.65
C ALA A 895 40.70 17.69 -37.56
N ALA A 896 41.96 18.02 -37.24
CA ALA A 896 42.35 19.20 -36.48
C ALA A 896 43.06 20.21 -37.41
N LEU A 897 42.64 21.47 -37.34
CA LEU A 897 43.21 22.61 -38.06
C LEU A 897 43.99 23.48 -37.08
N PHE A 898 45.16 23.95 -37.49
CA PHE A 898 45.95 24.91 -36.72
C PHE A 898 46.17 26.18 -37.54
N MET A 899 45.81 27.34 -36.98
CA MET A 899 46.10 28.64 -37.59
C MET A 899 46.92 29.49 -36.61
N PHE A 900 48.03 30.03 -37.07
CA PHE A 900 48.90 30.92 -36.32
C PHE A 900 49.65 31.83 -37.29
N SER A 901 50.04 33.03 -36.85
CA SER A 901 50.81 33.97 -37.66
C SER A 901 52.28 33.94 -37.25
N PRO A 902 53.20 33.47 -38.10
CA PRO A 902 54.63 33.54 -37.81
C PRO A 902 55.09 35.01 -37.82
N GLY A 903 55.38 35.57 -36.64
CA GLY A 903 56.02 36.89 -36.49
C GLY A 903 55.14 38.05 -36.01
N ASP A 904 53.81 37.92 -35.99
CA ASP A 904 52.88 38.91 -35.39
C ASP A 904 52.27 38.33 -34.11
N VAL A 905 53.13 38.17 -33.11
CA VAL A 905 52.90 37.34 -31.92
C VAL A 905 52.25 38.10 -30.75
N GLN A 906 51.85 39.36 -30.96
CA GLN A 906 51.24 40.19 -29.92
C GLN A 906 49.75 40.47 -30.14
N HIS A 907 49.21 40.31 -31.36
CA HIS A 907 47.86 40.78 -31.68
C HIS A 907 46.82 39.66 -31.84
N TYR A 908 47.22 38.48 -32.32
CA TYR A 908 46.27 37.41 -32.67
C TYR A 908 46.61 36.09 -31.97
N PRO A 909 45.80 35.61 -31.01
CA PRO A 909 46.01 34.31 -30.40
C PRO A 909 45.89 33.19 -31.44
N PRO A 910 46.63 32.07 -31.29
CA PRO A 910 46.53 30.95 -32.20
C PRO A 910 45.12 30.32 -32.16
N VAL A 911 44.73 29.67 -33.26
CA VAL A 911 43.41 29.04 -33.42
C VAL A 911 43.58 27.54 -33.60
N LEU A 912 42.83 26.78 -32.82
CA LEU A 912 42.62 25.34 -32.98
C LEU A 912 41.21 25.12 -33.57
N GLY A 913 41.16 24.67 -34.82
CA GLY A 913 39.91 24.30 -35.48
C GLY A 913 39.62 22.81 -35.34
N LEU A 914 38.40 22.45 -34.93
CA LEU A 914 37.88 21.10 -35.06
C LEU A 914 37.16 21.01 -36.42
N ALA A 915 37.70 20.21 -37.35
CA ALA A 915 37.23 20.17 -38.73
C ALA A 915 36.24 19.02 -38.97
N TYR A 916 35.02 19.37 -39.37
CA TYR A 916 33.87 18.49 -39.51
C TYR A 916 33.42 18.41 -40.97
N LYS A 917 32.90 17.24 -41.39
CA LYS A 917 32.34 17.09 -42.74
C LYS A 917 31.02 17.84 -42.92
N ASN A 918 30.20 17.92 -41.87
CA ASN A 918 28.88 18.53 -41.94
C ASN A 918 28.84 19.85 -41.16
N ARG A 919 28.53 20.94 -41.88
CA ARG A 919 28.55 22.33 -41.36
C ARG A 919 27.54 22.58 -40.23
N GLU A 920 26.26 22.30 -40.45
CA GLU A 920 25.20 22.68 -39.50
C GLU A 920 25.30 21.95 -38.14
N PRO A 921 25.52 20.63 -38.07
CA PRO A 921 25.71 19.97 -36.77
C PRO A 921 26.97 20.48 -36.05
N ALA A 922 28.05 20.80 -36.78
CA ALA A 922 29.27 21.37 -36.19
C ALA A 922 29.02 22.76 -35.58
N ARG A 923 28.25 23.60 -36.27
CA ARG A 923 27.79 24.89 -35.75
C ARG A 923 26.98 24.71 -34.46
N SER A 924 25.99 23.83 -34.47
CA SER A 924 25.13 23.56 -33.31
C SER A 924 25.91 23.02 -32.10
N ILE A 925 26.98 22.22 -32.29
CA ILE A 925 27.88 21.79 -31.20
C ILE A 925 28.49 23.01 -30.51
N PHE A 926 29.05 23.96 -31.27
CA PHE A 926 29.73 25.12 -30.69
C PHE A 926 28.77 26.14 -30.09
N GLU A 927 27.57 26.31 -30.67
CA GLU A 927 26.51 27.09 -30.05
C GLU A 927 26.16 26.52 -28.65
N GLY A 928 26.06 25.20 -28.52
CA GLY A 928 25.83 24.53 -27.24
C GLY A 928 26.99 24.68 -26.25
N LEU A 929 28.24 24.56 -26.72
CA LEU A 929 29.43 24.77 -25.88
C LEU A 929 29.51 26.23 -25.39
N ILE A 930 29.23 27.21 -26.24
CA ILE A 930 29.22 28.63 -25.88
C ILE A 930 28.06 28.94 -24.93
N LYS A 931 26.87 28.38 -25.16
CA LYS A 931 25.73 28.50 -24.24
C LYS A 931 26.08 27.97 -22.85
N ARG A 932 26.83 26.86 -22.79
CA ARG A 932 27.18 26.17 -21.54
C ARG A 932 28.36 26.81 -20.79
N PHE A 933 29.38 27.28 -21.50
CA PHE A 933 30.64 27.74 -20.90
C PHE A 933 30.92 29.24 -21.09
N GLY A 934 30.06 29.95 -21.82
CA GLY A 934 30.28 31.34 -22.24
C GLY A 934 31.20 31.42 -23.47
N GLN A 935 31.57 32.65 -23.84
CA GLN A 935 32.51 32.90 -24.94
C GLN A 935 33.97 32.61 -24.57
N ASP A 936 34.30 32.53 -23.28
CA ASP A 936 35.61 32.19 -22.74
C ASP A 936 35.47 31.12 -21.65
N ASP A 937 36.04 29.93 -21.85
CA ASP A 937 36.05 28.83 -20.85
C ASP A 937 37.24 28.98 -19.89
N VAL A 938 37.13 29.99 -19.01
CA VAL A 938 38.12 30.32 -17.98
C VAL A 938 38.27 29.19 -16.96
N GLU A 939 37.15 28.54 -16.63
CA GLU A 939 37.11 27.42 -15.69
C GLU A 939 37.66 26.12 -16.30
N ASN A 940 38.06 26.09 -17.57
CA ASN A 940 38.54 24.87 -18.22
C ASN A 940 37.61 23.68 -18.00
N ALA A 941 36.30 23.89 -18.13
CA ALA A 941 35.31 22.83 -17.98
C ALA A 941 35.32 21.90 -19.20
N LEU A 942 35.60 22.44 -20.39
CA LEU A 942 35.89 21.69 -21.61
C LEU A 942 37.39 21.42 -21.72
N ARG A 943 37.80 20.16 -21.58
CA ARG A 943 39.20 19.74 -21.72
C ARG A 943 39.53 19.43 -23.16
N ILE A 944 40.61 20.03 -23.65
CA ILE A 944 41.27 19.67 -24.89
C ILE A 944 42.64 19.07 -24.56
N ALA A 945 42.90 17.86 -25.06
CA ALA A 945 44.19 17.19 -24.91
C ALA A 945 44.76 16.76 -26.26
N ILE A 946 46.08 16.83 -26.39
CA ILE A 946 46.85 16.35 -27.53
C ILE A 946 47.85 15.31 -27.02
N VAL A 947 47.65 14.06 -27.41
CA VAL A 947 48.56 12.95 -27.05
C VAL A 947 49.42 12.62 -28.26
N ARG A 948 50.74 12.81 -28.16
CA ARG A 948 51.71 12.58 -29.25
C ARG A 948 52.30 11.17 -29.18
N GLY A 949 52.85 10.69 -30.29
CA GLY A 949 53.55 9.41 -30.34
C GLY A 949 52.64 8.19 -30.15
N ILE A 950 51.36 8.29 -30.53
CA ILE A 950 50.36 7.22 -30.30
C ILE A 950 50.55 5.98 -31.18
N SER A 951 51.46 6.02 -32.17
CA SER A 951 51.74 4.93 -33.10
C SER A 951 53.24 4.73 -33.27
N ALA A 952 53.70 3.49 -33.13
CA ALA A 952 55.07 3.10 -33.44
C ALA A 952 55.33 3.13 -34.95
N LYS A 953 54.32 2.84 -35.79
CA LYS A 953 54.41 2.91 -37.25
C LYS A 953 54.51 4.35 -37.76
N SER A 954 53.90 5.30 -37.06
CA SER A 954 53.91 6.72 -37.38
C SER A 954 54.21 7.56 -36.14
N PRO A 955 55.49 7.79 -35.80
CA PRO A 955 55.87 8.50 -34.57
C PRO A 955 55.34 9.93 -34.45
N LEU A 956 55.02 10.58 -35.58
CA LEU A 956 54.41 11.91 -35.62
C LEU A 956 52.88 11.88 -35.41
N ALA A 957 52.26 10.70 -35.35
CA ALA A 957 50.83 10.59 -35.12
C ALA A 957 50.48 11.08 -33.71
N TYR A 958 49.36 11.80 -33.63
CA TYR A 958 48.81 12.31 -32.38
C TYR A 958 47.29 12.17 -32.35
N ALA A 959 46.72 12.08 -31.15
CA ALA A 959 45.29 12.13 -30.93
C ALA A 959 44.90 13.48 -30.34
N VAL A 960 43.84 14.09 -30.86
CA VAL A 960 43.14 15.21 -30.22
C VAL A 960 41.94 14.66 -29.47
N ILE A 961 41.82 15.00 -28.19
CA ILE A 961 40.73 14.57 -27.32
C ILE A 961 39.93 15.79 -26.90
N VAL A 962 38.60 15.71 -27.01
CA VAL A 962 37.64 16.72 -26.52
C VAL A 962 36.72 16.04 -25.52
N GLY A 963 36.65 16.53 -24.29
CA GLY A 963 35.84 15.93 -23.24
C GLY A 963 35.69 16.81 -22.01
N PRO A 964 35.05 16.31 -20.94
CA PRO A 964 35.01 17.04 -19.68
C PRO A 964 36.40 17.11 -19.05
N ASN A 965 36.67 18.18 -18.31
CA ASN A 965 37.80 18.19 -17.41
C ASN A 965 37.53 17.32 -16.19
N MET A 966 38.10 16.10 -16.21
CA MET A 966 37.85 15.10 -15.20
C MET A 966 38.42 15.49 -13.84
N ASP A 967 39.50 16.27 -13.79
CA ASP A 967 40.13 16.69 -12.53
C ASP A 967 39.19 17.56 -11.69
N LYS A 968 38.22 18.24 -12.31
CA LYS A 968 37.20 19.06 -11.64
C LYS A 968 35.96 18.30 -11.21
N ILE A 969 35.87 16.99 -11.50
CA ILE A 969 34.73 16.18 -11.09
C ILE A 969 34.80 15.96 -9.58
N SER A 970 33.77 16.40 -8.87
CA SER A 970 33.62 16.15 -7.44
C SER A 970 33.30 14.67 -7.19
N LEU A 971 34.14 14.02 -6.39
CA LEU A 971 34.01 12.64 -5.96
C LEU A 971 33.49 12.60 -4.53
N ARG A 972 32.58 11.67 -4.25
CA ARG A 972 32.19 11.29 -2.89
C ARG A 972 32.28 9.77 -2.76
N PRO A 973 32.63 9.23 -1.59
CA PRO A 973 32.63 7.78 -1.37
C PRO A 973 31.29 7.15 -1.79
N GLY A 974 31.34 6.02 -2.51
CA GLY A 974 30.14 5.31 -2.98
C GLY A 974 29.37 5.99 -4.13
N LYS A 975 29.89 7.09 -4.69
CA LYS A 975 29.32 7.74 -5.88
C LYS A 975 30.19 7.45 -7.11
N PHE A 976 29.53 7.29 -8.25
CA PHE A 976 30.16 6.94 -9.53
C PHE A 976 29.88 8.03 -10.55
N PHE A 977 30.75 8.14 -11.54
CA PHE A 977 30.49 9.01 -12.69
C PHE A 977 30.80 8.28 -13.98
N ALA A 978 30.13 8.72 -15.05
CA ALA A 978 30.42 8.34 -16.42
C ALA A 978 30.70 9.61 -17.22
N SER A 979 31.59 9.51 -18.20
CA SER A 979 31.92 10.62 -19.08
C SER A 979 32.11 10.14 -20.50
N ALA A 980 31.72 10.98 -21.47
CA ALA A 980 32.04 10.75 -22.87
C ALA A 980 33.08 11.76 -23.34
N SER A 981 34.05 11.26 -24.10
CA SER A 981 35.07 12.05 -24.79
C SER A 981 35.07 11.68 -26.27
N ARG A 982 35.39 12.64 -27.13
CA ARG A 982 35.62 12.43 -28.56
C ARG A 982 37.10 12.46 -28.84
N ILE A 983 37.55 11.57 -29.72
CA ILE A 983 38.96 11.41 -30.06
C ILE A 983 39.08 11.45 -31.58
N GLN A 984 40.03 12.24 -32.08
CA GLN A 984 40.43 12.26 -33.48
C GLN A 984 41.92 12.00 -33.61
N THR A 985 42.27 10.92 -34.30
CA THR A 985 43.66 10.59 -34.62
C THR A 985 44.11 11.29 -35.89
N MET A 986 45.31 11.86 -35.84
CA MET A 986 45.97 12.56 -36.94
C MET A 986 47.29 11.86 -37.23
N SER A 987 47.61 11.67 -38.52
CA SER A 987 48.86 11.07 -38.99
C SER A 987 49.58 12.02 -39.94
N PRO A 988 50.14 13.14 -39.44
CA PRO A 988 50.80 14.12 -40.28
C PRO A 988 52.13 13.61 -40.84
N SER A 989 52.51 14.10 -42.01
CA SER A 989 53.86 13.86 -42.58
C SER A 989 54.93 14.80 -42.01
N SER A 990 54.54 15.85 -41.27
CA SER A 990 55.44 16.84 -40.69
C SER A 990 54.84 17.43 -39.39
N PRO A 991 55.65 17.74 -38.36
CA PRO A 991 55.14 18.26 -37.10
C PRO A 991 54.87 19.78 -37.13
N LYS A 992 55.30 20.49 -38.19
CA LYS A 992 55.31 21.96 -38.29
C LYS A 992 54.03 22.66 -37.83
N ASN A 993 52.85 22.14 -38.20
CA ASN A 993 51.58 22.80 -37.88
C ASN A 993 51.24 22.72 -36.39
N LEU A 994 51.46 21.56 -35.79
CA LEU A 994 51.23 21.35 -34.36
C LEU A 994 52.28 22.11 -33.55
N ASP A 995 53.57 21.97 -33.89
CA ASP A 995 54.65 22.64 -33.18
C ASP A 995 54.51 24.16 -33.23
N GLY A 996 54.23 24.73 -34.40
CA GLY A 996 54.03 26.18 -34.54
C GLY A 996 52.80 26.70 -33.76
N PHE A 997 51.73 25.91 -33.67
CA PHE A 997 50.61 26.23 -32.79
C PHE A 997 51.00 26.19 -31.31
N LEU A 998 51.73 25.16 -30.88
CA LEU A 998 52.16 25.01 -29.48
C LEU A 998 53.12 26.13 -29.07
N GLU A 999 54.06 26.51 -29.93
CA GLU A 999 54.95 27.65 -29.71
C GLU A 999 54.14 28.95 -29.57
N SER A 1000 53.18 29.20 -30.47
CA SER A 1000 52.31 30.38 -30.40
C SER A 1000 51.43 30.38 -29.13
N PHE A 1001 50.91 29.21 -28.72
CA PHE A 1001 50.12 29.08 -27.50
C PHE A 1001 50.96 29.32 -26.24
N GLN A 1002 52.20 28.82 -26.21
CA GLN A 1002 53.12 29.06 -25.09
C GLN A 1002 53.40 30.55 -24.88
N LEU A 1003 53.39 31.35 -25.94
CA LEU A 1003 53.59 32.80 -25.89
C LEU A 1003 52.31 33.54 -25.47
N HIS A 1004 51.16 33.21 -26.05
CA HIS A 1004 49.89 33.88 -25.76
C HIS A 1004 49.22 33.45 -24.46
N LYS A 1005 49.52 32.24 -23.96
CA LYS A 1005 48.81 31.59 -22.85
C LYS A 1005 47.28 31.47 -23.05
N ARG A 1006 46.83 31.59 -24.31
CA ARG A 1006 45.45 31.41 -24.73
C ARG A 1006 45.40 31.00 -26.20
N TYR A 1007 44.33 30.33 -26.60
CA TYR A 1007 44.00 30.04 -28.01
C TYR A 1007 42.49 30.14 -28.22
N LEU A 1008 42.05 30.22 -29.47
CA LEU A 1008 40.63 30.13 -29.84
C LEU A 1008 40.33 28.72 -30.35
N LEU A 1009 39.30 28.09 -29.79
CA LEU A 1009 38.73 26.85 -30.31
C LEU A 1009 37.58 27.20 -31.26
N VAL A 1010 37.59 26.71 -32.49
CA VAL A 1010 36.57 27.01 -33.51
C VAL A 1010 36.08 25.74 -34.20
N PRO A 1011 34.82 25.67 -34.68
CA PRO A 1011 34.44 24.67 -35.65
C PRO A 1011 34.97 25.07 -37.03
N ALA A 1012 35.35 24.10 -37.85
CA ALA A 1012 35.68 24.29 -39.25
C ALA A 1012 34.90 23.31 -40.12
N HIS A 1013 34.44 23.77 -41.29
CA HIS A 1013 33.84 22.91 -42.29
C HIS A 1013 34.92 22.38 -43.24
N LEU A 1014 35.01 21.05 -43.35
CA LEU A 1014 35.94 20.33 -44.21
C LEU A 1014 35.19 19.13 -44.83
N PRO A 1015 34.48 19.34 -45.95
CA PRO A 1015 33.65 18.28 -46.54
C PRO A 1015 34.48 17.08 -47.03
N THR A 1016 35.70 17.32 -47.51
CA THR A 1016 36.69 16.29 -47.86
C THR A 1016 38.09 16.74 -47.44
N ARG A 1017 39.04 15.80 -47.29
CA ARG A 1017 40.43 16.11 -46.86
C ARG A 1017 41.24 16.90 -47.88
N GLU A 1018 40.78 16.94 -49.13
CA GLU A 1018 41.35 17.73 -50.23
C GLU A 1018 40.80 19.16 -50.27
N SER A 1019 39.69 19.42 -49.58
CA SER A 1019 39.06 20.73 -49.54
C SER A 1019 39.85 21.71 -48.67
N THR A 1020 39.72 23.01 -48.93
CA THR A 1020 40.26 24.02 -48.02
C THR A 1020 39.35 24.11 -46.79
N PRO A 1021 39.87 23.96 -45.56
CA PRO A 1021 39.07 24.06 -44.36
C PRO A 1021 38.54 25.49 -44.17
N GLU A 1022 37.24 25.61 -43.92
CA GLU A 1022 36.56 26.88 -43.66
C GLU A 1022 36.27 27.05 -42.17
N PRO A 1023 37.11 27.79 -41.40
CA PRO A 1023 36.85 28.05 -39.99
C PRO A 1023 35.67 29.01 -39.79
N MET A 1024 34.81 28.70 -38.83
CA MET A 1024 33.67 29.54 -38.44
C MET A 1024 34.05 30.38 -37.22
N LEU A 1025 34.72 31.51 -37.48
CA LEU A 1025 35.31 32.36 -36.43
C LEU A 1025 34.26 33.07 -35.55
N ASP A 1026 33.02 33.19 -36.02
CA ASP A 1026 31.89 33.73 -35.25
C ASP A 1026 31.48 32.83 -34.06
N LEU A 1027 31.94 31.58 -34.04
CA LEU A 1027 31.70 30.60 -32.97
C LEU A 1027 32.97 30.28 -32.19
N ALA A 1028 33.90 31.23 -32.10
CA ALA A 1028 35.13 31.05 -31.34
C ALA A 1028 34.87 30.96 -29.83
N LEU A 1029 35.38 29.90 -29.21
CA LEU A 1029 35.45 29.73 -27.76
C LEU A 1029 36.88 29.98 -27.30
N GLY A 1030 37.09 30.97 -26.42
CA GLY A 1030 38.40 31.23 -25.84
C GLY A 1030 38.81 30.16 -24.84
N LYS A 1031 40.06 29.71 -24.96
CA LYS A 1031 40.65 28.66 -24.14
C LYS A 1031 42.01 29.09 -23.58
N HIS A 1032 42.24 28.78 -22.31
CA HIS A 1032 43.47 29.14 -21.59
C HIS A 1032 44.35 27.93 -21.23
N ASN A 1033 43.78 26.72 -21.29
CA ASN A 1033 44.41 25.49 -20.88
C ASN A 1033 44.38 24.48 -22.03
N LEU A 1034 45.51 23.83 -22.28
CA LEU A 1034 45.69 22.77 -23.26
C LEU A 1034 46.58 21.69 -22.63
N THR A 1035 46.11 20.44 -22.61
CA THR A 1035 46.93 19.32 -22.14
C THR A 1035 47.73 18.76 -23.31
N VAL A 1036 49.06 18.67 -23.19
CA VAL A 1036 49.93 18.06 -24.21
C VAL A 1036 50.83 17.06 -23.50
N ARG A 1037 50.79 15.79 -23.92
CA ARG A 1037 51.54 14.69 -23.30
C ARG A 1037 52.02 13.69 -24.35
N GLU A 1038 53.03 12.91 -24.00
CA GLU A 1038 53.47 11.79 -24.82
C GLU A 1038 52.70 10.52 -24.46
N ALA A 1039 52.35 9.69 -25.43
CA ALA A 1039 51.60 8.46 -25.19
C ALA A 1039 52.35 7.48 -24.27
N TRP A 1040 53.68 7.51 -24.25
CA TRP A 1040 54.49 6.65 -23.39
C TRP A 1040 54.41 7.02 -21.90
N GLU A 1041 53.94 8.23 -21.56
CA GLU A 1041 53.73 8.72 -20.19
C GLU A 1041 52.38 8.30 -19.59
N ILE A 1042 51.48 7.73 -20.40
CA ILE A 1042 50.15 7.31 -19.97
C ILE A 1042 50.27 6.01 -19.16
N ASP A 1043 49.75 6.00 -17.94
CA ASP A 1043 49.79 4.83 -17.05
C ASP A 1043 48.45 4.07 -17.04
N GLU A 1044 48.38 2.94 -16.33
CA GLU A 1044 47.11 2.25 -16.05
C GLU A 1044 46.13 3.19 -15.32
N ASN A 1045 44.83 3.01 -15.60
CA ASN A 1045 43.75 3.87 -15.06
C ASN A 1045 43.85 5.38 -15.42
N ASP A 1046 44.75 5.79 -16.32
CA ASP A 1046 44.76 7.16 -16.88
C ASP A 1046 43.61 7.32 -17.90
N PRO A 1047 42.80 8.40 -17.81
CA PRO A 1047 41.68 8.62 -18.72
C PRO A 1047 42.10 8.78 -20.18
N ASP A 1048 43.32 9.27 -20.46
CA ASP A 1048 43.81 9.36 -21.85
C ASP A 1048 44.25 8.00 -22.41
N GLY A 1049 44.31 6.95 -21.58
CA GLY A 1049 44.60 5.57 -22.00
C GLY A 1049 43.66 5.02 -23.06
N MET A 1050 42.50 5.66 -23.27
CA MET A 1050 41.56 5.34 -24.36
C MET A 1050 42.18 5.46 -25.77
N VAL A 1051 43.19 6.31 -25.97
CA VAL A 1051 43.85 6.50 -27.28
C VAL A 1051 44.82 5.39 -27.67
N LEU A 1052 45.17 4.50 -26.73
CA LEU A 1052 46.14 3.44 -26.94
C LEU A 1052 45.54 2.31 -27.80
N ASP A 1053 46.27 1.88 -28.83
CA ASP A 1053 45.94 0.74 -29.66
C ASP A 1053 46.84 -0.46 -29.32
N LEU A 1054 46.24 -1.65 -29.21
CA LEU A 1054 46.99 -2.89 -28.96
C LEU A 1054 47.66 -3.41 -30.24
N ASP A 1055 47.10 -3.11 -31.40
CA ASP A 1055 47.54 -3.62 -32.70
C ASP A 1055 48.54 -2.64 -33.38
N ASP A 1056 48.62 -1.40 -32.88
CA ASP A 1056 49.63 -0.39 -33.21
C ASP A 1056 50.05 0.39 -31.94
N PRO A 1057 50.93 -0.17 -31.09
CA PRO A 1057 51.28 0.42 -29.81
C PRO A 1057 52.00 1.78 -29.99
N PRO A 1058 52.00 2.64 -28.97
CA PRO A 1058 52.66 3.94 -29.02
C PRO A 1058 54.17 3.84 -29.23
N PHE A 1059 54.74 4.90 -29.80
CA PHE A 1059 56.18 5.07 -29.91
C PHE A 1059 56.80 5.29 -28.52
N ILE A 1060 57.69 4.37 -28.12
CA ILE A 1060 58.45 4.46 -26.86
C ILE A 1060 59.89 4.84 -27.21
N PRO A 1061 60.40 5.99 -26.71
CA PRO A 1061 61.79 6.38 -26.90
C PRO A 1061 62.77 5.30 -26.37
N PRO A 1062 63.88 5.01 -27.08
CA PRO A 1062 64.84 3.96 -26.66
C PRO A 1062 65.45 4.15 -25.27
N ASP A 1063 65.47 5.37 -24.76
CA ASP A 1063 65.95 5.77 -23.43
C ASP A 1063 64.91 5.59 -22.31
N GLN A 1064 63.69 5.13 -22.62
CA GLN A 1064 62.59 4.92 -21.67
C GLN A 1064 62.12 3.45 -21.62
N PRO A 1065 62.97 2.48 -21.19
CA PRO A 1065 62.64 1.06 -21.23
C PRO A 1065 61.54 0.63 -20.26
N ASN A 1066 61.26 1.42 -19.21
CA ASN A 1066 60.23 1.16 -18.20
C ASN A 1066 59.06 2.15 -18.30
N ALA A 1067 58.68 2.53 -19.53
CA ALA A 1067 57.61 3.49 -19.76
C ALA A 1067 56.28 3.05 -19.11
N PRO A 1068 55.56 3.94 -18.41
CA PRO A 1068 54.26 3.65 -17.78
C PRO A 1068 53.25 2.96 -18.70
N VAL A 1069 53.27 3.32 -19.99
CA VAL A 1069 52.32 2.79 -21.00
C VAL A 1069 52.34 1.28 -21.15
N MET A 1070 53.44 0.62 -20.78
CA MET A 1070 53.53 -0.84 -20.79
C MET A 1070 52.50 -1.48 -19.84
N ARG A 1071 52.25 -0.86 -18.67
CA ARG A 1071 51.20 -1.32 -17.72
C ARG A 1071 49.80 -1.10 -18.30
N ALA A 1072 49.55 0.07 -18.89
CA ALA A 1072 48.27 0.39 -19.52
C ALA A 1072 47.91 -0.57 -20.67
N LEU A 1073 48.87 -0.90 -21.53
CA LEU A 1073 48.69 -1.88 -22.60
C LEU A 1073 48.38 -3.29 -22.06
N GLU A 1074 49.06 -3.71 -21.00
CA GLU A 1074 48.82 -5.00 -20.37
C GLU A 1074 47.43 -5.07 -19.72
N GLN A 1075 46.98 -4.00 -19.07
CA GLN A 1075 45.60 -3.88 -18.58
C GLN A 1075 44.58 -4.02 -19.72
N ARG A 1076 44.78 -3.33 -20.86
CA ARG A 1076 43.88 -3.42 -22.03
C ARG A 1076 43.86 -4.83 -22.63
N ARG A 1077 44.99 -5.55 -22.67
CA ARG A 1077 45.04 -6.97 -23.10
C ARG A 1077 44.19 -7.85 -22.20
N ARG A 1078 44.31 -7.70 -20.87
CA ARG A 1078 43.50 -8.45 -19.89
C ARG A 1078 42.00 -8.19 -20.08
N ILE A 1079 41.61 -6.92 -20.28
CA ILE A 1079 40.21 -6.54 -20.54
C ILE A 1079 39.70 -7.16 -21.85
N ARG A 1080 40.49 -7.09 -22.94
CA ARG A 1080 40.13 -7.67 -24.25
C ARG A 1080 39.92 -9.18 -24.15
N MET A 1081 40.73 -9.90 -23.37
CA MET A 1081 40.56 -11.34 -23.14
C MET A 1081 39.31 -11.67 -22.31
N ARG A 1082 39.01 -10.90 -21.26
CA ARG A 1082 37.78 -11.07 -20.45
C ARG A 1082 36.49 -10.79 -21.22
N GLY A 1083 36.53 -9.92 -22.23
CA GLY A 1083 35.36 -9.62 -23.07
C GLY A 1083 35.12 -10.62 -24.21
N GLN A 1084 36.01 -11.60 -24.41
CA GLN A 1084 35.88 -12.67 -25.40
C GLN A 1084 35.48 -14.02 -24.78
N SER A 1085 35.52 -14.11 -23.45
CA SER A 1085 34.99 -15.22 -22.64
C SER A 1085 33.58 -14.92 -22.16
#